data_AF-A0A8H6N441-F1
#
_entry.id   AF-A0A8H6N441-F1
#
_cell.length_a   1.000
_cell.length_b   1.000
_cell.length_c   1.000
_cell.angle_alpha   90.00
_cell.angle_beta   90.00
_cell.angle_gamma   90.00
#
_symmetry.space_group_name_H-M   'P 1'
#
loop_
_entity.id
_entity.type
_entity.pdbx_description
1 polymer ?
#
loop_
_entity_poly.entity_id
_entity_poly.type
_entity_poly.pdbx_seq_one_letter_code
_entity_poly.pdbx_strand_id
1 'polypeptide(L)'
;MRRLFGQPLTGWRLPAILLAASIWLLTIVLWTLLAVAVVRTPSSRLHDQGLSAIFDGDCGSAKTLLDALRVAISVSSSLVFLSSNYFMQLVVAPSRADFDAAHSRSRWVDIGVPSTRNLRFVSNRRRAIWLFLALSSLPFHLLFNASVIGVNVSQQWVTVLAAESFLSGEGYWLPGVGLGPPPVDEPSLYRNSFNMSIPRNVEYIASNARSWERLTGRECLQKYAYSDNVHDRRHLLAVVSTRDNNNKTSWYAAEKLRTWEHYPYRNKSASSSIWYAGFSGLYLAPWPASGMSSGVHLEMENRIGNDTRLSVYSDRGYFPELNGRRAYQWTDRLVDDDDNWIIKWNARGWPSNATLLNETLTVEYCLSEPVARVCRVRVNKNIFMTVCLIALGKSYLCVAVLHHVWRTQPLATIGDAVDSFIRQPDPSTRGMCTFGQRDFSRVTGWGPRRWEARRRRWGDAVRISDWLTAYSIGITGFALGALALRSFIGEVGGWRAAISWGTFGQNPDNPVFYMDYPSKALEDFVVENATDPVGGFLLVNTPQLGISITILSLDVIYTRMFMTREWASYSRRPRPLRVSIPRGQQRSNHVLQIPLPPAVGIQAIGVLVHWLCSNALYVTSIETRELAKLSGVSRRPGTSYMKYTDILLSFKAAIGTMIVFFVMLVVPIVIAYFRLPSGSVLVGSCSAAISAACHALQPSSQPKGTLVTPREEPVPDWNLPGTESYHLERLGYETLPDVDAADLEEMVEWRTQMAEEELKWGVVTGKGLPATHYEESADDLLMVEHLAFGTTGNAVQRVRDGAFYAGVAGCED
;
A
#
# COMPACT_ATOMS: atom_id res chain seq x y z
N MET A 1 29.15 -5.72 -26.19
CA MET A 1 27.91 -6.34 -25.66
C MET A 1 26.64 -5.59 -26.15
N ARG A 2 26.24 -5.70 -27.43
CA ARG A 2 25.02 -5.01 -27.95
C ARG A 2 23.91 -5.95 -28.45
N ARG A 3 24.15 -7.26 -28.43
CA ARG A 3 23.18 -8.28 -28.84
C ARG A 3 23.11 -9.40 -27.81
N LEU A 4 21.90 -9.86 -27.50
CA LEU A 4 21.62 -11.04 -26.67
C LEU A 4 20.68 -11.93 -27.48
N PHE A 5 20.93 -13.24 -27.58
CA PHE A 5 20.18 -14.17 -28.44
C PHE A 5 19.96 -13.64 -29.88
N GLY A 6 21.02 -13.06 -30.48
CA GLY A 6 20.99 -12.53 -31.85
C GLY A 6 20.24 -11.20 -32.05
N GLN A 7 19.58 -10.67 -31.02
CA GLN A 7 18.72 -9.48 -31.10
C GLN A 7 19.37 -8.26 -30.45
N PRO A 8 19.19 -7.03 -30.99
CA PRO A 8 19.73 -5.81 -30.38
C PRO A 8 19.06 -5.51 -29.04
N LEU A 9 19.87 -5.06 -28.07
CA LEU A 9 19.44 -4.62 -26.73
C LEU A 9 18.94 -3.16 -26.78
N THR A 10 17.87 -2.91 -27.52
CA THR A 10 17.25 -1.59 -27.69
C THR A 10 15.75 -1.62 -27.35
N GLY A 11 15.14 -0.45 -27.18
CA GLY A 11 13.70 -0.29 -26.90
C GLY A 11 13.26 -0.94 -25.60
N TRP A 12 12.19 -1.74 -25.66
CA TRP A 12 11.57 -2.36 -24.48
C TRP A 12 12.43 -3.44 -23.83
N ARG A 13 13.39 -4.04 -24.56
CA ARG A 13 14.20 -5.18 -24.07
C ARG A 13 15.14 -4.79 -22.94
N LEU A 14 15.80 -3.63 -23.07
CA LEU A 14 16.73 -3.15 -22.06
C LEU A 14 16.03 -2.87 -20.71
N PRO A 15 14.96 -2.05 -20.65
CA PRO A 15 14.17 -1.88 -19.43
C PRO A 15 13.62 -3.20 -18.88
N ALA A 16 13.15 -4.11 -19.74
CA ALA A 16 12.62 -5.41 -19.29
C ALA A 16 13.70 -6.25 -18.59
N ILE A 17 14.91 -6.32 -19.15
CA ILE A 17 16.04 -7.03 -18.55
C ILE A 17 16.47 -6.37 -17.24
N LEU A 18 16.58 -5.04 -17.21
CA LEU A 18 16.95 -4.29 -16.00
C LEU A 18 15.92 -4.49 -14.88
N LEU A 19 14.62 -4.45 -15.19
CA LEU A 19 13.55 -4.72 -14.23
C LEU A 19 13.62 -6.17 -13.74
N ALA A 20 13.74 -7.15 -14.64
CA ALA A 20 13.88 -8.56 -14.23
C ALA A 20 15.10 -8.79 -13.34
N ALA A 21 16.27 -8.24 -13.70
CA ALA A 21 17.49 -8.33 -12.90
C ALA A 21 17.33 -7.66 -11.53
N SER A 22 16.67 -6.50 -11.47
CA SER A 22 16.41 -5.78 -10.21
C SER A 22 15.47 -6.57 -9.29
N ILE A 23 14.45 -7.25 -9.84
CA ILE A 23 13.54 -8.11 -9.07
C ILE A 23 14.25 -9.37 -8.55
N TRP A 24 15.15 -9.96 -9.35
CA TRP A 24 15.99 -11.07 -8.89
C TRP A 24 16.93 -10.64 -7.77
N LEU A 25 17.61 -9.50 -7.92
CA LEU A 25 18.48 -8.95 -6.89
C LEU A 25 17.71 -8.68 -5.60
N LEU A 26 16.54 -8.03 -5.70
CA LEU A 26 15.67 -7.81 -4.55
C LEU A 26 15.26 -9.13 -3.90
N THR A 27 14.89 -10.14 -4.68
CA THR A 27 14.52 -11.46 -4.17
C THR A 27 15.67 -12.10 -3.39
N ILE A 28 16.89 -12.07 -3.93
CA ILE A 28 18.08 -12.57 -3.23
C ILE A 28 18.27 -11.82 -1.90
N VAL A 29 18.20 -10.49 -1.92
CA VAL A 29 18.32 -9.67 -0.70
C VAL A 29 17.25 -10.05 0.33
N LEU A 30 15.98 -10.16 -0.06
CA LEU A 30 14.89 -10.53 0.86
C LEU A 30 15.10 -11.91 1.48
N TRP A 31 15.50 -12.91 0.68
CA TRP A 31 15.80 -14.26 1.17
C TRP A 31 17.02 -14.29 2.10
N THR A 32 18.07 -13.51 1.81
CA THR A 32 19.21 -13.39 2.73
C THR A 32 18.82 -12.75 4.06
N LEU A 33 18.00 -11.69 4.03
CA LEU A 33 17.48 -11.06 5.24
C LEU A 33 16.61 -12.02 6.05
N LEU A 34 15.79 -12.83 5.38
CA LEU A 34 14.95 -13.84 6.03
C LEU A 34 15.81 -14.92 6.69
N ALA A 35 16.83 -15.43 6.00
CA ALA A 35 17.77 -16.41 6.55
C ALA A 35 18.48 -15.85 7.79
N VAL A 36 18.96 -14.60 7.73
CA VAL A 36 19.56 -13.92 8.89
C VAL A 36 18.57 -13.78 10.04
N ALA A 37 17.31 -13.40 9.76
CA ALA A 37 16.27 -13.26 10.79
C ALA A 37 15.90 -14.58 11.46
N VAL A 38 15.92 -15.69 10.71
CA VAL A 38 15.68 -17.06 11.22
C VAL A 38 16.85 -17.51 12.08
N VAL A 39 18.08 -17.40 11.60
CA VAL A 39 19.30 -17.83 12.32
C VAL A 39 19.51 -17.06 13.63
N ARG A 40 19.19 -15.76 13.64
CA ARG A 40 19.31 -14.93 14.86
C ARG A 40 18.21 -15.17 15.89
N THR A 41 17.18 -15.97 15.61
CA THR A 41 16.14 -16.27 16.60
C THR A 41 16.55 -17.47 17.46
N PRO A 42 16.77 -17.32 18.78
CA PRO A 42 17.06 -18.47 19.65
C PRO A 42 15.84 -19.41 19.73
N SER A 43 16.07 -20.71 19.58
CA SER A 43 15.06 -21.78 19.59
C SER A 43 14.28 -21.93 20.91
N SER A 44 14.72 -21.28 22.00
CA SER A 44 14.09 -21.34 23.32
C SER A 44 12.90 -20.37 23.52
N ARG A 45 12.56 -19.53 22.54
CA ARG A 45 11.45 -18.55 22.60
C ARG A 45 10.23 -18.97 21.75
N LEU A 46 9.80 -20.22 21.89
CA LEU A 46 8.67 -20.84 21.16
C LEU A 46 7.31 -20.14 21.33
N HIS A 47 7.17 -19.12 22.19
CA HIS A 47 5.91 -18.40 22.39
C HIS A 47 5.79 -17.10 21.59
N ASP A 48 6.81 -16.71 20.83
CA ASP A 48 6.92 -15.35 20.29
C ASP A 48 6.29 -15.19 18.89
N GLN A 49 5.09 -15.75 18.62
CA GLN A 49 4.20 -15.52 17.44
C GLN A 49 4.88 -15.25 16.06
N GLY A 50 6.04 -15.84 15.78
CA GLY A 50 6.79 -15.58 14.54
C GLY A 50 7.55 -14.23 14.48
N LEU A 51 7.63 -13.45 15.56
CA LEU A 51 8.41 -12.21 15.60
C LEU A 51 9.91 -12.48 15.83
N SER A 52 10.78 -11.72 15.16
CA SER A 52 12.24 -11.72 15.36
C SER A 52 12.73 -10.30 15.60
N ALA A 53 13.62 -10.11 16.57
CA ALA A 53 14.19 -8.79 16.86
C ALA A 53 15.30 -8.46 15.86
N ILE A 54 15.15 -7.31 15.19
CA ILE A 54 16.17 -6.72 14.32
C ILE A 54 17.08 -5.80 15.15
N PHE A 55 16.49 -5.02 16.04
CA PHE A 55 17.16 -4.03 16.87
C PHE A 55 16.55 -4.00 18.28
N ASP A 56 17.39 -3.80 19.29
CA ASP A 56 17.02 -3.61 20.70
C ASP A 56 17.99 -2.58 21.28
N GLY A 57 17.48 -1.42 21.71
CA GLY A 57 18.32 -0.31 22.16
C GLY A 57 17.54 0.99 22.39
N ASP A 58 18.22 2.12 22.20
CA ASP A 58 17.63 3.44 22.38
C ASP A 58 16.58 3.76 21.31
N CYS A 59 15.57 4.54 21.68
CA CYS A 59 14.44 4.85 20.81
C CYS A 59 14.79 5.78 19.63
N GLY A 60 15.85 6.58 19.72
CA GLY A 60 16.29 7.45 18.62
C GLY A 60 16.88 6.64 17.46
N SER A 61 17.78 5.71 17.79
CA SER A 61 18.37 4.77 16.83
C SER A 61 17.31 3.81 16.27
N ALA A 62 16.43 3.27 17.13
CA ALA A 62 15.33 2.41 16.70
C ALA A 62 14.41 3.12 15.70
N LYS A 63 14.05 4.39 15.99
CA LYS A 63 13.24 5.22 15.09
C LYS A 63 13.94 5.47 13.76
N THR A 64 15.22 5.86 13.80
CA THR A 64 16.00 6.12 12.58
C THR A 64 16.08 4.87 11.68
N LEU A 65 16.33 3.70 12.28
CA LEU A 65 16.35 2.42 11.57
C LEU A 65 14.97 2.08 10.98
N LEU A 66 13.91 2.25 11.76
CA LEU A 66 12.54 1.99 11.32
C LEU A 66 12.15 2.89 10.15
N ASP A 67 12.42 4.20 10.24
CA ASP A 67 12.14 5.17 9.19
C ASP A 67 12.93 4.82 7.91
N ALA A 68 14.21 4.41 8.02
CA ALA A 68 15.01 3.94 6.89
C ALA A 68 14.44 2.66 6.26
N LEU A 69 14.02 1.68 7.06
CA LEU A 69 13.39 0.45 6.57
C LEU A 69 12.08 0.76 5.84
N ARG A 70 11.27 1.71 6.32
CA ARG A 70 10.01 2.13 5.65
C ARG A 70 10.26 2.75 4.28
N VAL A 71 11.31 3.55 4.13
CA VAL A 71 11.74 4.07 2.82
C VAL A 71 12.13 2.91 1.92
N ALA A 72 13.00 2.00 2.39
CA ALA A 72 13.45 0.85 1.61
C ALA A 72 12.28 -0.07 1.18
N ILE A 73 11.33 -0.33 2.07
CA ILE A 73 10.11 -1.10 1.79
C ILE A 73 9.27 -0.41 0.73
N SER A 74 9.04 0.90 0.86
CA SER A 74 8.20 1.67 -0.08
C SER A 74 8.82 1.70 -1.48
N VAL A 75 10.14 1.91 -1.58
CA VAL A 75 10.87 1.89 -2.85
C VAL A 75 10.86 0.50 -3.48
N SER A 76 11.17 -0.54 -2.70
CA SER A 76 11.22 -1.92 -3.18
C SER A 76 9.85 -2.42 -3.64
N SER A 77 8.79 -2.09 -2.89
CA SER A 77 7.41 -2.44 -3.23
C SER A 77 6.96 -1.74 -4.52
N SER A 78 7.32 -0.46 -4.66
CA SER A 78 7.01 0.30 -5.87
C SER A 78 7.76 -0.23 -7.09
N LEU A 79 9.01 -0.69 -6.92
CA LEU A 79 9.77 -1.37 -7.98
C LEU A 79 9.09 -2.67 -8.44
N VAL A 80 8.62 -3.51 -7.50
CA VAL A 80 7.88 -4.75 -7.81
C VAL A 80 6.58 -4.43 -8.55
N PHE A 81 5.88 -3.39 -8.12
CA PHE A 81 4.66 -2.91 -8.73
C PHE A 81 4.90 -2.37 -10.14
N LEU A 82 5.88 -1.49 -10.33
CA LEU A 82 6.28 -0.93 -11.61
C LEU A 82 6.70 -2.02 -12.60
N SER A 83 7.57 -2.94 -12.16
CA SER A 83 8.01 -4.08 -12.95
C SER A 83 6.83 -4.92 -13.42
N SER A 84 5.90 -5.23 -12.51
CA SER A 84 4.74 -6.04 -12.86
C SER A 84 3.79 -5.32 -13.79
N ASN A 85 3.55 -4.01 -13.61
CA ASN A 85 2.76 -3.23 -14.55
C ASN A 85 3.38 -3.23 -15.95
N TYR A 86 4.70 -3.06 -16.03
CA TYR A 86 5.44 -3.11 -17.29
C TYR A 86 5.32 -4.47 -18.00
N PHE A 87 5.53 -5.58 -17.28
CA PHE A 87 5.39 -6.93 -17.83
C PHE A 87 3.94 -7.28 -18.17
N MET A 88 2.97 -6.83 -17.37
CA MET A 88 1.55 -6.99 -17.68
C MET A 88 1.18 -6.31 -19.00
N GLN A 89 1.71 -5.11 -19.27
CA GLN A 89 1.52 -4.41 -20.54
C GLN A 89 2.13 -5.18 -21.72
N LEU A 90 3.33 -5.75 -21.56
CA LEU A 90 3.98 -6.55 -22.60
C LEU A 90 3.24 -7.87 -22.89
N VAL A 91 2.73 -8.55 -21.87
CA VAL A 91 2.02 -9.84 -22.05
C VAL A 91 0.67 -9.65 -22.74
N VAL A 92 0.00 -8.54 -22.45
CA VAL A 92 -1.32 -8.23 -23.00
C VAL A 92 -1.26 -7.50 -24.34
N ALA A 93 -0.07 -7.06 -24.75
CA ALA A 93 0.14 -6.46 -26.05
C ALA A 93 -0.09 -7.50 -27.16
N PRO A 94 -0.96 -7.20 -28.13
CA PRO A 94 -1.27 -8.09 -29.25
C PRO A 94 -0.09 -8.22 -30.23
N SER A 95 0.03 -9.37 -30.90
CA SER A 95 0.89 -9.57 -32.07
C SER A 95 0.11 -9.30 -33.37
N ARG A 96 0.81 -9.25 -34.52
CA ARG A 96 0.14 -9.04 -35.82
C ARG A 96 -0.97 -10.06 -36.09
N ALA A 97 -0.69 -11.34 -35.86
CA ALA A 97 -1.68 -12.40 -35.98
C ALA A 97 -2.89 -12.24 -35.04
N ASP A 98 -2.69 -11.69 -33.83
CA ASP A 98 -3.80 -11.43 -32.90
C ASP A 98 -4.74 -10.34 -33.46
N PHE A 99 -4.22 -9.36 -34.21
CA PHE A 99 -5.04 -8.35 -34.90
C PHE A 99 -5.80 -8.92 -36.08
N ASP A 100 -5.11 -9.63 -36.98
CA ASP A 100 -5.73 -10.17 -38.20
C ASP A 100 -6.88 -11.13 -37.83
N ALA A 101 -6.70 -11.92 -36.77
CA ALA A 101 -7.76 -12.77 -36.21
C ALA A 101 -8.93 -12.01 -35.56
N ALA A 102 -8.70 -10.81 -35.02
CA ALA A 102 -9.75 -9.99 -34.44
C ALA A 102 -10.52 -9.23 -35.54
N HIS A 103 -9.80 -8.65 -36.49
CA HIS A 103 -10.32 -7.83 -37.57
C HIS A 103 -11.14 -8.65 -38.58
N SER A 104 -10.71 -9.87 -38.91
CA SER A 104 -11.51 -10.84 -39.70
C SER A 104 -12.88 -11.15 -39.08
N ARG A 105 -13.05 -10.93 -37.77
CA ARG A 105 -14.31 -11.12 -37.04
C ARG A 105 -15.03 -9.79 -36.76
N SER A 106 -14.66 -8.71 -37.45
CA SER A 106 -15.19 -7.35 -37.23
C SER A 106 -15.06 -6.88 -35.78
N ARG A 107 -13.96 -7.25 -35.10
CA ARG A 107 -13.64 -6.83 -33.73
C ARG A 107 -12.31 -6.07 -33.70
N TRP A 108 -12.16 -5.19 -32.72
CA TRP A 108 -10.91 -4.44 -32.50
C TRP A 108 -10.37 -4.67 -31.10
N VAL A 109 -9.06 -4.69 -30.98
CA VAL A 109 -8.33 -4.77 -29.70
C VAL A 109 -7.73 -3.42 -29.35
N ASP A 110 -7.31 -3.27 -28.09
CA ASP A 110 -6.63 -2.04 -27.66
C ASP A 110 -5.11 -2.17 -27.87
N ILE A 111 -4.46 -1.15 -28.43
CA ILE A 111 -3.00 -1.10 -28.62
C ILE A 111 -2.37 -0.11 -27.64
N GLY A 112 -1.19 -0.43 -27.12
CA GLY A 112 -0.34 0.49 -26.37
C GLY A 112 -0.90 0.99 -25.04
N VAL A 113 -1.89 0.29 -24.49
CA VAL A 113 -2.51 0.57 -23.19
C VAL A 113 -2.57 -0.70 -22.34
N PRO A 114 -2.53 -0.59 -20.99
CA PRO A 114 -2.77 -1.72 -20.07
C PRO A 114 -4.25 -2.16 -20.09
N SER A 115 -4.72 -2.70 -21.22
CA SER A 115 -6.14 -3.05 -21.41
C SER A 115 -6.47 -4.43 -20.88
N THR A 116 -7.30 -4.49 -19.85
CA THR A 116 -7.92 -5.74 -19.36
C THR A 116 -8.90 -6.33 -20.37
N ARG A 117 -9.43 -5.53 -21.31
CA ARG A 117 -10.29 -6.01 -22.40
C ARG A 117 -9.55 -6.98 -23.32
N ASN A 118 -8.27 -6.74 -23.55
CA ASN A 118 -7.42 -7.59 -24.38
C ASN A 118 -7.24 -9.00 -23.79
N LEU A 119 -7.42 -9.18 -22.49
CA LEU A 119 -7.33 -10.50 -21.85
C LEU A 119 -8.33 -11.51 -22.43
N ARG A 120 -9.45 -11.03 -22.99
CA ARG A 120 -10.46 -11.87 -23.66
C ARG A 120 -10.01 -12.40 -25.02
N PHE A 121 -9.01 -11.77 -25.64
CA PHE A 121 -8.53 -12.09 -26.99
C PHE A 121 -7.20 -12.84 -27.00
N VAL A 122 -6.34 -12.61 -26.01
CA VAL A 122 -5.06 -13.32 -25.88
C VAL A 122 -5.24 -14.76 -25.39
N SER A 123 -4.23 -15.60 -25.65
CA SER A 123 -4.24 -17.02 -25.24
C SER A 123 -4.34 -17.22 -23.72
N ASN A 124 -4.90 -18.37 -23.31
CA ASN A 124 -5.10 -18.71 -21.89
C ASN A 124 -3.80 -18.66 -21.07
N ARG A 125 -2.65 -19.03 -21.67
CA ARG A 125 -1.33 -18.93 -21.02
C ARG A 125 -0.96 -17.47 -20.70
N ARG A 126 -1.14 -16.54 -21.65
CA ARG A 126 -0.90 -15.11 -21.43
C ARG A 126 -1.84 -14.53 -20.37
N ARG A 127 -3.11 -14.92 -20.42
CA ARG A 127 -4.11 -14.53 -19.41
C ARG A 127 -3.72 -14.98 -18.00
N ALA A 128 -3.28 -16.24 -17.84
CA ALA A 128 -2.85 -16.77 -16.55
C ALA A 128 -1.62 -16.02 -16.00
N ILE A 129 -0.60 -15.80 -16.83
CA ILE A 129 0.60 -15.04 -16.45
C ILE A 129 0.23 -13.62 -16.00
N TRP A 130 -0.64 -12.95 -16.74
CA TRP A 130 -1.12 -11.61 -16.39
C TRP A 130 -1.86 -11.60 -15.04
N LEU A 131 -2.76 -12.57 -14.80
CA LEU A 131 -3.50 -12.68 -13.54
C LEU A 131 -2.56 -12.94 -12.36
N PHE A 132 -1.59 -13.84 -12.51
CA PHE A 132 -0.60 -14.09 -11.45
C PHE A 132 0.25 -12.85 -11.19
N LEU A 133 0.66 -12.09 -12.21
CA LEU A 133 1.34 -10.80 -12.02
C LEU A 133 0.44 -9.79 -11.28
N ALA A 134 -0.84 -9.67 -11.63
CA ALA A 134 -1.73 -8.74 -10.93
C ALA A 134 -1.91 -9.13 -9.44
N LEU A 135 -2.29 -10.39 -9.18
CA LEU A 135 -2.60 -10.89 -7.85
C LEU A 135 -1.41 -10.87 -6.89
N SER A 136 -0.20 -11.08 -7.39
CA SER A 136 1.02 -11.06 -6.57
C SER A 136 1.59 -9.65 -6.35
N SER A 137 1.22 -8.65 -7.14
CA SER A 137 1.72 -7.27 -6.98
C SER A 137 0.89 -6.44 -6.02
N LEU A 138 -0.43 -6.54 -6.13
CA LEU A 138 -1.36 -5.69 -5.38
C LEU A 138 -1.18 -5.78 -3.85
N PRO A 139 -1.05 -6.97 -3.25
CA PRO A 139 -0.89 -7.07 -1.80
C PRO A 139 0.55 -6.85 -1.33
N PHE A 140 1.53 -6.66 -2.22
CA PHE A 140 2.95 -6.61 -1.83
C PHE A 140 3.26 -5.44 -0.90
N HIS A 141 2.78 -4.23 -1.22
CA HIS A 141 2.91 -3.06 -0.34
C HIS A 141 2.28 -3.29 1.04
N LEU A 142 1.13 -3.97 1.05
CA LEU A 142 0.39 -4.27 2.28
C LEU A 142 1.18 -5.24 3.16
N LEU A 143 1.60 -6.38 2.59
CA LEU A 143 2.31 -7.43 3.32
C LEU A 143 3.71 -7.01 3.75
N PHE A 144 4.45 -6.31 2.88
CA PHE A 144 5.81 -5.93 3.21
C PHE A 144 5.86 -4.87 4.31
N ASN A 145 4.94 -3.89 4.29
CA ASN A 145 4.80 -2.97 5.42
C ASN A 145 4.31 -3.68 6.69
N ALA A 146 3.37 -4.63 6.58
CA ALA A 146 2.90 -5.41 7.74
C ALA A 146 3.99 -6.29 8.37
N SER A 147 5.06 -6.63 7.62
CA SER A 147 6.12 -7.50 8.13
C SER A 147 7.08 -6.84 9.12
N VAL A 148 7.22 -5.51 9.13
CA VAL A 148 8.15 -4.79 10.01
C VAL A 148 7.35 -3.92 10.97
N ILE A 149 7.66 -3.98 12.27
CA ILE A 149 6.94 -3.25 13.31
C ILE A 149 7.89 -2.61 14.32
N GLY A 150 7.49 -1.43 14.79
CA GLY A 150 8.07 -0.80 15.97
C GLY A 150 7.43 -1.37 17.24
N VAL A 151 8.25 -1.59 18.26
CA VAL A 151 7.80 -2.16 19.52
C VAL A 151 8.36 -1.32 20.67
N ASN A 152 7.48 -0.91 21.58
CA ASN A 152 7.88 -0.28 22.82
C ASN A 152 8.04 -1.33 23.90
N VAL A 153 9.02 -1.11 24.76
CA VAL A 153 9.21 -1.96 25.93
C VAL A 153 8.67 -1.23 27.15
N SER A 154 7.54 -1.71 27.68
CA SER A 154 7.04 -1.30 28.99
C SER A 154 7.78 -2.07 30.09
N GLN A 155 8.07 -1.41 31.21
CA GLN A 155 8.68 -2.07 32.36
C GLN A 155 7.60 -2.69 33.25
N GLN A 156 7.89 -3.86 33.83
CA GLN A 156 7.18 -4.27 35.04
C GLN A 156 7.73 -3.48 36.21
N TRP A 157 6.85 -2.97 37.07
CA TRP A 157 7.27 -2.23 38.24
C TRP A 157 6.66 -2.77 39.53
N VAL A 158 7.29 -2.40 40.63
CA VAL A 158 6.77 -2.61 41.98
C VAL A 158 6.30 -1.27 42.48
N THR A 159 5.05 -1.25 42.96
CA THR A 159 4.45 -0.10 43.63
C THR A 159 4.54 -0.36 45.13
N VAL A 160 5.10 0.60 45.86
CA VAL A 160 5.12 0.61 47.33
C VAL A 160 4.32 1.82 47.81
N LEU A 161 3.27 1.57 48.58
CA LEU A 161 2.55 2.58 49.36
C LEU A 161 3.14 2.58 50.77
N ALA A 162 3.75 3.68 51.18
CA ALA A 162 4.45 3.76 52.47
C ALA A 162 4.31 5.14 53.11
N ALA A 163 4.51 5.20 54.42
CA ALA A 163 4.64 6.46 55.14
C ALA A 163 6.02 7.08 54.89
N GLU A 164 6.17 8.38 55.14
CA GLU A 164 7.44 9.10 55.00
C GLU A 164 8.60 8.41 55.77
N SER A 165 8.29 7.78 56.90
CA SER A 165 9.30 7.13 57.74
C SER A 165 9.95 5.89 57.11
N PHE A 166 9.33 5.30 56.08
CA PHE A 166 9.96 4.23 55.31
C PHE A 166 11.26 4.72 54.67
N LEU A 167 11.28 5.96 54.19
CA LEU A 167 12.51 6.58 53.68
C LEU A 167 13.55 6.75 54.79
N SER A 168 13.14 6.91 56.06
CA SER A 168 14.02 7.04 57.22
C SER A 168 14.58 5.71 57.77
N GLY A 169 14.19 4.58 57.18
CA GLY A 169 14.65 3.26 57.61
C GLY A 169 13.84 2.66 58.76
N GLU A 170 12.62 3.15 59.00
CA GLU A 170 11.72 2.54 59.98
C GLU A 170 11.32 1.12 59.53
N GLY A 171 11.21 0.19 60.49
CA GLY A 171 10.88 -1.21 60.23
C GLY A 171 9.56 -1.39 59.48
N TYR A 172 9.53 -2.39 58.60
CA TYR A 172 8.36 -2.77 57.81
C TYR A 172 8.22 -4.28 57.74
N TRP A 173 7.02 -4.74 57.39
CA TRP A 173 6.74 -6.13 57.06
C TRP A 173 5.92 -6.21 55.77
N LEU A 174 6.11 -7.30 55.02
CA LEU A 174 5.41 -7.55 53.75
C LEU A 174 4.25 -8.52 53.97
N PRO A 175 3.14 -8.38 53.22
CA PRO A 175 2.95 -7.47 52.07
C PRO A 175 2.55 -6.02 52.41
N GLY A 176 2.39 -5.68 53.69
CA GLY A 176 2.04 -4.35 54.20
C GLY A 176 0.71 -4.32 54.96
N VAL A 177 0.45 -3.25 55.72
CA VAL A 177 -0.72 -3.12 56.62
C VAL A 177 -2.07 -3.33 55.93
N GLY A 178 -2.22 -2.87 54.69
CA GLY A 178 -3.47 -2.94 53.93
C GLY A 178 -3.95 -4.36 53.60
N LEU A 179 -3.06 -5.36 53.68
CA LEU A 179 -3.36 -6.77 53.41
C LEU A 179 -3.28 -7.66 54.66
N GLY A 180 -2.94 -7.08 55.81
CA GLY A 180 -2.77 -7.81 57.07
C GLY A 180 -1.41 -8.51 57.21
N PRO A 181 -0.95 -8.76 58.45
CA PRO A 181 0.31 -9.45 58.70
C PRO A 181 0.21 -10.95 58.37
N PRO A 182 1.35 -11.64 58.15
CA PRO A 182 1.34 -13.08 57.90
C PRO A 182 0.83 -13.85 59.15
N PRO A 183 -0.03 -14.87 58.99
CA PRO A 183 -0.53 -15.69 60.10
C PRO A 183 0.59 -16.49 60.78
N VAL A 184 0.40 -16.82 62.07
CA VAL A 184 1.42 -17.46 62.93
C VAL A 184 1.85 -18.85 62.42
N ASP A 185 0.95 -19.60 61.78
CA ASP A 185 1.12 -21.04 61.53
C ASP A 185 1.62 -21.40 60.13
N GLU A 186 1.58 -20.49 59.15
CA GLU A 186 2.09 -20.75 57.78
C GLU A 186 2.75 -19.54 57.12
N PRO A 187 3.99 -19.17 57.52
CA PRO A 187 4.81 -18.19 56.79
C PRO A 187 5.11 -18.60 55.33
N SER A 188 5.02 -19.89 55.04
CA SER A 188 5.24 -20.52 53.73
C SER A 188 4.15 -20.19 52.71
N LEU A 189 2.89 -19.99 53.13
CA LEU A 189 1.77 -19.65 52.24
C LEU A 189 2.02 -18.31 51.54
N TYR A 190 2.38 -17.28 52.31
CA TYR A 190 2.75 -15.97 51.75
C TYR A 190 4.08 -16.06 51.00
N ARG A 191 5.05 -16.86 51.43
CA ARG A 191 6.32 -17.03 50.70
C ARG A 191 6.14 -17.67 49.30
N ASN A 192 5.16 -18.57 49.15
CA ASN A 192 4.87 -19.23 47.87
C ASN A 192 3.92 -18.40 46.98
N SER A 193 3.03 -17.59 47.58
CA SER A 193 2.07 -16.73 46.87
C SER A 193 2.65 -15.34 46.54
N PHE A 194 3.54 -14.81 47.39
CA PHE A 194 4.25 -13.55 47.21
C PHE A 194 5.61 -13.84 46.57
N ASN A 195 5.73 -13.57 45.27
CA ASN A 195 6.94 -13.80 44.49
C ASN A 195 8.20 -13.28 45.22
N MET A 196 9.24 -14.11 45.37
CA MET A 196 10.54 -13.79 46.02
C MET A 196 11.27 -12.54 45.46
N SER A 197 10.79 -11.97 44.35
CA SER A 197 11.28 -10.70 43.82
C SER A 197 10.69 -9.46 44.50
N ILE A 198 9.48 -9.53 45.05
CA ILE A 198 8.88 -8.36 45.72
C ILE A 198 9.72 -7.92 46.92
N PRO A 199 10.15 -8.82 47.85
CA PRO A 199 10.99 -8.41 48.96
C PRO A 199 12.30 -7.73 48.53
N ARG A 200 12.99 -8.31 47.52
CA ARG A 200 14.23 -7.73 46.96
C ARG A 200 14.03 -6.37 46.32
N ASN A 201 12.93 -6.19 45.58
CA ASN A 201 12.61 -4.91 44.96
C ASN A 201 12.22 -3.86 46.02
N VAL A 202 11.55 -4.26 47.11
CA VAL A 202 11.22 -3.36 48.23
C VAL A 202 12.50 -2.92 48.96
N GLU A 203 13.45 -3.83 49.22
CA GLU A 203 14.77 -3.48 49.77
C GLU A 203 15.54 -2.51 48.85
N TYR A 204 15.46 -2.74 47.53
CA TYR A 204 16.02 -1.83 46.53
C TYR A 204 15.35 -0.44 46.55
N ILE A 205 14.01 -0.40 46.67
CA ILE A 205 13.25 0.85 46.79
C ILE A 205 13.63 1.57 48.10
N ALA A 206 13.69 0.87 49.23
CA ALA A 206 14.05 1.44 50.53
C ALA A 206 15.43 2.12 50.51
N SER A 207 16.40 1.52 49.81
CA SER A 207 17.77 2.03 49.72
C SER A 207 17.96 3.17 48.71
N ASN A 208 17.16 3.22 47.64
CA ASN A 208 17.40 4.13 46.51
C ASN A 208 16.33 5.21 46.30
N ALA A 209 15.10 5.05 46.81
CA ALA A 209 13.99 5.92 46.45
C ALA A 209 14.23 7.42 46.71
N ARG A 210 15.05 7.76 47.71
CA ARG A 210 15.40 9.16 48.03
C ARG A 210 16.08 9.92 46.87
N SER A 211 16.75 9.21 45.96
CA SER A 211 17.44 9.84 44.81
C SER A 211 16.58 9.89 43.54
N TRP A 212 15.35 9.39 43.60
CA TRP A 212 14.44 9.32 42.46
C TRP A 212 13.73 10.64 42.20
N GLU A 213 13.11 10.74 41.03
CA GLU A 213 12.35 11.92 40.64
C GLU A 213 11.10 12.06 41.53
N ARG A 214 10.98 13.22 42.19
CA ARG A 214 9.79 13.56 42.99
C ARG A 214 8.71 14.11 42.09
N LEU A 215 7.54 13.48 42.12
CA LEU A 215 6.36 13.86 41.34
C LEU A 215 5.20 14.19 42.26
N THR A 216 4.33 15.11 41.85
CA THR A 216 3.06 15.40 42.54
C THR A 216 2.10 14.20 42.44
N GLY A 217 1.14 14.07 43.37
CA GLY A 217 0.15 12.99 43.35
C GLY A 217 -0.53 12.83 41.98
N ARG A 218 -0.93 13.94 41.35
CA ARG A 218 -1.47 13.98 39.98
C ARG A 218 -0.50 13.41 38.94
N GLU A 219 0.75 13.88 38.91
CA GLU A 219 1.74 13.43 37.93
C GLU A 219 2.07 11.94 38.12
N CYS A 220 2.15 11.47 39.37
CA CYS A 220 2.32 10.05 39.70
C CYS A 220 1.21 9.22 39.08
N LEU A 221 -0.04 9.65 39.30
CA LEU A 221 -1.20 8.96 38.76
C LEU A 221 -1.19 8.98 37.24
N GLN A 222 -0.91 10.10 36.58
CA GLN A 222 -0.88 10.18 35.11
C GLN A 222 0.17 9.24 34.49
N LYS A 223 1.38 9.17 35.08
CA LYS A 223 2.47 8.35 34.56
C LYS A 223 2.28 6.84 34.82
N TYR A 224 1.56 6.47 35.88
CA TYR A 224 1.38 5.06 36.30
C TYR A 224 -0.08 4.57 36.27
N ALA A 225 -1.01 5.39 35.76
CA ALA A 225 -2.42 5.04 35.60
C ALA A 225 -2.62 3.84 34.67
N TYR A 226 -1.73 3.67 33.69
CA TYR A 226 -1.80 2.64 32.68
C TYR A 226 -0.40 2.11 32.34
N SER A 227 -0.29 0.80 32.09
CA SER A 227 1.01 0.15 31.86
C SER A 227 1.77 0.70 30.65
N ASP A 228 1.06 1.25 29.67
CA ASP A 228 1.66 1.76 28.42
C ASP A 228 2.41 3.08 28.65
N ASN A 229 2.07 3.79 29.72
CA ASN A 229 2.74 5.03 30.11
C ASN A 229 4.09 4.77 30.80
N VAL A 230 4.35 3.55 31.27
CA VAL A 230 5.54 3.19 32.06
C VAL A 230 6.65 2.65 31.15
N HIS A 231 7.18 3.51 30.28
CA HIS A 231 8.23 3.16 29.30
C HIS A 231 9.58 3.81 29.59
N ASP A 232 9.61 4.95 30.28
CA ASP A 232 10.80 5.68 30.75
C ASP A 232 11.02 5.54 32.27
N ARG A 233 10.21 4.69 32.92
CA ARG A 233 10.15 4.54 34.38
C ARG A 233 10.02 3.09 34.81
N ARG A 234 10.33 2.82 36.07
CA ARG A 234 10.14 1.51 36.69
C ARG A 234 9.53 1.66 38.08
N HIS A 235 10.27 1.43 39.17
CA HIS A 235 9.69 1.32 40.51
C HIS A 235 9.08 2.65 41.00
N LEU A 236 8.07 2.52 41.85
CA LEU A 236 7.31 3.63 42.39
C LEU A 236 7.17 3.49 43.90
N LEU A 237 7.53 4.55 44.63
CA LEU A 237 7.21 4.72 46.04
C LEU A 237 6.22 5.88 46.18
N ALA A 238 4.97 5.57 46.50
CA ALA A 238 3.95 6.56 46.79
C ALA A 238 3.93 6.83 48.30
N VAL A 239 4.16 8.10 48.66
CA VAL A 239 4.21 8.53 50.06
C VAL A 239 2.83 8.92 50.52
N VAL A 240 2.32 8.17 51.49
CA VAL A 240 0.97 8.32 52.03
C VAL A 240 1.01 9.18 53.29
N SER A 241 0.17 10.21 53.32
CA SER A 241 -0.09 11.02 54.50
C SER A 241 -0.90 10.21 55.52
N THR A 242 -0.33 9.98 56.69
CA THR A 242 -1.00 9.39 57.86
C THR A 242 -1.76 10.48 58.60
N ARG A 243 -2.81 11.03 57.96
CA ARG A 243 -3.56 12.21 58.41
C ARG A 243 -4.51 11.94 59.61
N ASP A 244 -4.04 11.18 60.60
CA ASP A 244 -4.65 11.10 61.93
C ASP A 244 -3.87 12.05 62.85
N ASN A 245 -4.22 13.34 62.90
CA ASN A 245 -3.97 14.40 63.92
C ASN A 245 -2.81 14.32 64.97
N ASN A 246 -1.80 13.46 64.81
CA ASN A 246 -0.85 13.04 65.85
C ASN A 246 0.57 12.75 65.32
N ASN A 247 0.96 13.23 64.13
CA ASN A 247 2.31 13.00 63.57
C ASN A 247 2.72 11.50 63.57
N LYS A 248 1.80 10.59 63.25
CA LYS A 248 2.13 9.15 63.20
C LYS A 248 3.09 8.88 62.04
N THR A 249 4.28 8.38 62.33
CA THR A 249 5.30 8.05 61.31
C THR A 249 5.04 6.72 60.63
N SER A 250 4.27 5.82 61.24
CA SER A 250 3.98 4.47 60.74
C SER A 250 2.59 3.98 61.20
N TRP A 251 2.14 2.87 60.62
CA TRP A 251 0.87 2.25 61.00
C TRP A 251 1.09 1.13 62.02
N TYR A 252 0.41 1.21 63.16
CA TYR A 252 0.42 0.14 64.15
C TYR A 252 -0.52 -0.98 63.73
N ALA A 253 0.03 -2.20 63.65
CA ALA A 253 -0.76 -3.37 63.34
C ALA A 253 -1.93 -3.49 64.33
N ALA A 254 -1.74 -3.27 65.63
CA ALA A 254 -2.81 -3.34 66.66
C ALA A 254 -4.05 -2.50 66.37
N GLU A 255 -3.88 -1.31 65.77
CA GLU A 255 -4.99 -0.40 65.46
C GLU A 255 -5.80 -0.92 64.27
N LYS A 256 -5.10 -1.42 63.25
CA LYS A 256 -5.71 -1.96 62.03
C LYS A 256 -6.02 -3.46 62.12
N LEU A 257 -5.53 -4.20 63.13
CA LEU A 257 -5.71 -5.65 63.34
C LEU A 257 -7.04 -6.01 64.03
N ARG A 258 -7.71 -5.06 64.70
CA ARG A 258 -9.07 -5.28 65.23
C ARG A 258 -10.07 -5.63 64.14
N THR A 259 -9.76 -5.29 62.89
CA THR A 259 -10.60 -5.63 61.74
C THR A 259 -10.24 -6.99 61.11
N TRP A 260 -9.20 -7.68 61.63
CA TRP A 260 -8.71 -8.99 61.18
C TRP A 260 -8.83 -10.07 62.28
N GLU A 261 -9.74 -9.90 63.24
CA GLU A 261 -9.88 -10.67 64.49
C GLU A 261 -9.91 -12.21 64.35
N HIS A 262 -10.21 -12.74 63.16
CA HIS A 262 -10.30 -14.19 62.90
C HIS A 262 -8.96 -14.93 62.75
N TYR A 263 -7.81 -14.22 62.70
CA TYR A 263 -6.51 -14.85 62.45
C TYR A 263 -5.52 -14.63 63.62
N PRO A 264 -4.80 -15.68 64.07
CA PRO A 264 -3.75 -15.54 65.08
C PRO A 264 -2.48 -14.93 64.45
N TYR A 265 -1.97 -13.86 65.07
CA TYR A 265 -0.82 -13.07 64.56
C TYR A 265 0.35 -12.98 65.56
N ARG A 266 1.58 -12.98 65.02
CA ARG A 266 2.83 -13.16 65.78
C ARG A 266 3.21 -11.95 66.64
N ASN A 267 2.69 -10.75 66.36
CA ASN A 267 2.97 -9.55 67.14
C ASN A 267 1.91 -8.46 66.92
N LYS A 268 0.99 -8.27 67.89
CA LYS A 268 -0.09 -7.28 67.76
C LYS A 268 0.43 -5.83 67.83
N SER A 269 1.56 -5.56 68.47
CA SER A 269 2.10 -4.20 68.68
C SER A 269 3.14 -3.73 67.66
N ALA A 270 3.41 -4.51 66.59
CA ALA A 270 4.39 -4.12 65.57
C ALA A 270 3.88 -2.97 64.70
N SER A 271 4.71 -1.93 64.50
CA SER A 271 4.48 -0.93 63.45
C SER A 271 5.01 -1.42 62.11
N SER A 272 4.43 -0.91 61.02
CA SER A 272 5.01 -1.00 59.68
C SER A 272 4.93 0.35 59.00
N SER A 273 6.04 0.73 58.37
CA SER A 273 6.10 1.91 57.51
C SER A 273 5.55 1.66 56.09
N ILE A 274 5.18 0.42 55.74
CA ILE A 274 4.56 0.04 54.46
C ILE A 274 3.08 -0.30 54.63
N TRP A 275 2.23 0.32 53.82
CA TRP A 275 0.81 -0.01 53.66
C TRP A 275 0.60 -1.16 52.66
N TYR A 276 1.28 -1.11 51.51
CA TYR A 276 1.17 -2.13 50.48
C TYR A 276 2.44 -2.16 49.62
N ALA A 277 2.90 -3.35 49.24
CA ALA A 277 3.93 -3.51 48.22
C ALA A 277 3.56 -4.64 47.27
N GLY A 278 3.55 -4.39 45.96
CA GLY A 278 3.20 -5.43 44.99
C GLY A 278 3.61 -5.08 43.56
N PHE A 279 3.57 -6.07 42.67
CA PHE A 279 3.75 -5.83 41.25
C PHE A 279 2.54 -5.11 40.68
N SER A 280 2.80 -4.13 39.82
CA SER A 280 1.81 -3.49 38.97
C SER A 280 2.33 -3.57 37.52
N GLY A 281 1.43 -3.77 36.56
CA GLY A 281 1.76 -4.00 35.15
C GLY A 281 1.02 -5.20 34.54
N LEU A 282 1.39 -5.60 33.32
CA LEU A 282 0.72 -6.58 32.45
C LEU A 282 0.69 -8.05 32.97
N TYR A 283 0.05 -8.33 34.11
CA TYR A 283 -0.15 -9.69 34.63
C TYR A 283 -1.63 -10.02 34.92
N LEU A 284 -2.13 -11.08 34.26
CA LEU A 284 -3.26 -11.96 34.65
C LEU A 284 -4.68 -11.37 34.78
N ALA A 285 -5.14 -10.52 33.86
CA ALA A 285 -6.57 -10.32 33.62
C ALA A 285 -6.85 -10.25 32.11
N PRO A 286 -8.03 -10.67 31.61
CA PRO A 286 -8.39 -10.57 30.19
C PRO A 286 -8.62 -9.11 29.71
N TRP A 287 -8.42 -8.14 30.59
CA TRP A 287 -8.54 -6.71 30.35
C TRP A 287 -7.16 -6.08 30.50
N PRO A 288 -6.82 -5.00 29.75
CA PRO A 288 -5.51 -4.39 29.84
C PRO A 288 -5.19 -4.09 31.29
N ALA A 289 -4.06 -4.60 31.77
CA ALA A 289 -3.73 -4.56 33.18
C ALA A 289 -3.78 -3.12 33.66
N SER A 290 -4.83 -2.86 34.41
CA SER A 290 -5.15 -1.53 34.85
C SER A 290 -4.04 -1.09 35.79
N GLY A 291 -3.38 0.04 35.47
CA GLY A 291 -2.40 0.63 36.36
C GLY A 291 -3.06 1.12 37.64
N MET A 292 -2.50 2.13 38.28
CA MET A 292 -3.00 2.59 39.58
C MET A 292 -4.37 3.31 39.52
N SER A 293 -4.98 3.43 38.33
CA SER A 293 -6.24 4.16 38.08
C SER A 293 -7.52 3.36 38.37
N SER A 294 -7.48 2.02 38.33
CA SER A 294 -8.64 1.14 38.55
C SER A 294 -8.73 0.56 39.96
N GLY A 295 -7.79 0.92 40.84
CA GLY A 295 -7.60 0.23 42.09
C GLY A 295 -6.87 -1.10 41.97
N VAL A 296 -6.30 -1.53 43.08
CA VAL A 296 -5.61 -2.81 43.20
C VAL A 296 -6.66 -3.87 43.52
N HIS A 297 -7.03 -4.69 42.53
CA HIS A 297 -7.87 -5.88 42.76
C HIS A 297 -6.99 -7.09 43.11
N LEU A 298 -7.06 -7.56 44.36
CA LEU A 298 -6.33 -8.74 44.80
C LEU A 298 -7.33 -9.78 45.30
N GLU A 299 -7.34 -10.96 44.69
CA GLU A 299 -8.09 -12.13 45.14
C GLU A 299 -7.08 -13.18 45.64
N MET A 300 -7.09 -13.49 46.93
CA MET A 300 -6.24 -14.54 47.50
C MET A 300 -7.05 -15.82 47.70
N GLU A 301 -6.67 -16.92 47.05
CA GLU A 301 -7.29 -18.24 47.19
C GLU A 301 -6.46 -19.09 48.16
N ASN A 302 -7.05 -19.53 49.27
CA ASN A 302 -6.36 -20.38 50.25
C ASN A 302 -6.67 -21.87 49.98
N ARG A 303 -5.64 -22.73 49.92
CA ARG A 303 -5.80 -24.16 49.56
C ARG A 303 -6.26 -25.07 50.70
N ILE A 304 -6.46 -24.54 51.91
CA ILE A 304 -6.88 -25.34 53.07
C ILE A 304 -8.39 -25.26 53.23
N GLY A 305 -9.11 -26.14 52.53
CA GLY A 305 -10.41 -26.71 52.93
C GLY A 305 -11.64 -25.81 53.12
N ASN A 306 -11.49 -24.51 53.34
CA ASN A 306 -12.55 -23.51 53.40
C ASN A 306 -12.11 -22.30 52.57
N ASP A 307 -12.92 -21.96 51.57
CA ASP A 307 -12.68 -21.04 50.45
C ASP A 307 -12.59 -19.56 50.91
N THR A 308 -11.72 -19.21 51.86
CA THR A 308 -11.59 -17.82 52.35
C THR A 308 -10.86 -16.98 51.31
N ARG A 309 -11.64 -16.22 50.53
CA ARG A 309 -11.15 -15.23 49.57
C ARG A 309 -11.07 -13.86 50.21
N LEU A 310 -9.88 -13.24 50.16
CA LEU A 310 -9.73 -11.81 50.46
C LEU A 310 -9.82 -11.06 49.15
N SER A 311 -10.78 -10.14 49.04
CA SER A 311 -10.93 -9.25 47.89
C SER A 311 -10.67 -7.81 48.34
N VAL A 312 -9.57 -7.23 47.84
CA VAL A 312 -9.32 -5.79 47.98
C VAL A 312 -9.73 -5.12 46.68
N TYR A 313 -10.45 -4.00 46.74
CA TYR A 313 -10.78 -3.18 45.58
C TYR A 313 -10.79 -1.70 45.96
N SER A 314 -10.54 -0.85 44.96
CA SER A 314 -10.80 0.57 45.10
C SER A 314 -12.24 0.86 44.67
N ASP A 315 -13.04 1.44 45.57
CA ASP A 315 -14.45 1.79 45.33
C ASP A 315 -14.66 2.83 44.21
N ARG A 316 -13.59 3.39 43.64
CA ARG A 316 -13.64 4.30 42.48
C ARG A 316 -13.16 3.66 41.17
N GLY A 317 -12.95 2.35 41.10
CA GLY A 317 -12.03 1.75 40.13
C GLY A 317 -12.54 0.83 39.01
N TYR A 318 -13.77 0.33 39.04
CA TYR A 318 -14.26 -0.53 37.96
C TYR A 318 -14.96 0.29 36.87
N PHE A 319 -14.21 0.71 35.86
CA PHE A 319 -14.75 1.37 34.68
C PHE A 319 -14.50 0.48 33.45
N PRO A 320 -15.51 -0.27 32.96
CA PRO A 320 -15.40 -1.06 31.72
C PRO A 320 -15.03 -0.21 30.49
N GLU A 321 -15.18 1.11 30.60
CA GLU A 321 -14.86 2.12 29.58
C GLU A 321 -13.34 2.47 29.51
N LEU A 322 -12.48 1.83 30.32
CA LEU A 322 -11.04 2.14 30.50
C LEU A 322 -10.11 1.72 29.36
N ASN A 323 -10.63 1.18 28.26
CA ASN A 323 -9.81 0.88 27.08
C ASN A 323 -9.41 2.21 26.37
N GLY A 324 -8.39 2.87 26.92
CA GLY A 324 -7.44 3.72 26.20
C GLY A 324 -7.86 5.14 25.80
N ARG A 325 -9.10 5.60 26.01
CA ARG A 325 -9.57 6.83 25.33
C ARG A 325 -9.78 8.06 26.21
N ARG A 326 -9.86 7.92 27.54
CA ARG A 326 -10.24 9.02 28.44
C ARG A 326 -9.44 9.14 29.74
N ALA A 327 -8.22 8.59 29.81
CA ALA A 327 -7.42 8.56 31.06
C ALA A 327 -7.28 9.94 31.76
N TYR A 328 -7.19 11.02 30.98
CA TYR A 328 -7.14 12.39 31.50
C TYR A 328 -8.45 12.81 32.20
N GLN A 329 -9.62 12.43 31.67
CA GLN A 329 -10.93 12.81 32.23
C GLN A 329 -11.24 12.17 33.60
N TRP A 330 -10.47 11.13 33.98
CA TRP A 330 -10.64 10.42 35.26
C TRP A 330 -9.58 10.79 36.29
N THR A 331 -8.45 11.37 35.87
CA THR A 331 -7.41 11.84 36.80
C THR A 331 -8.01 12.82 37.80
N ASP A 332 -8.88 13.73 37.33
CA ASP A 332 -9.60 14.69 38.18
C ASP A 332 -10.55 14.04 39.20
N ARG A 333 -10.96 12.77 39.01
CA ARG A 333 -11.82 12.06 39.97
C ARG A 333 -11.05 11.33 41.06
N LEU A 334 -9.75 11.15 40.86
CA LEU A 334 -8.86 10.40 41.75
C LEU A 334 -7.88 11.30 42.47
N VAL A 335 -7.96 12.60 42.23
CA VAL A 335 -7.09 13.62 42.80
C VAL A 335 -7.95 14.62 43.58
N ASP A 336 -7.44 15.16 44.69
CA ASP A 336 -8.11 16.23 45.43
C ASP A 336 -7.75 17.63 44.90
N ASP A 337 -8.25 18.69 45.54
CA ASP A 337 -8.00 20.08 45.10
C ASP A 337 -6.52 20.51 45.22
N ASP A 338 -5.72 19.77 45.98
CA ASP A 338 -4.30 20.00 46.23
C ASP A 338 -3.39 19.12 45.35
N ASP A 339 -3.95 18.48 44.32
CA ASP A 339 -3.26 17.53 43.45
C ASP A 339 -2.75 16.24 44.14
N ASN A 340 -3.28 15.90 45.32
CA ASN A 340 -2.95 14.63 45.99
C ASN A 340 -3.77 13.48 45.42
N TRP A 341 -3.13 12.33 45.21
CA TRP A 341 -3.81 11.14 44.70
C TRP A 341 -4.54 10.40 45.84
N ILE A 342 -5.86 10.26 45.69
CA ILE A 342 -6.75 9.64 46.67
C ILE A 342 -6.99 8.17 46.33
N ILE A 343 -6.63 7.28 47.25
CA ILE A 343 -6.86 5.83 47.14
C ILE A 343 -7.89 5.43 48.18
N LYS A 344 -9.05 4.94 47.72
CA LYS A 344 -10.00 4.26 48.60
C LYS A 344 -9.62 2.79 48.69
N TRP A 345 -9.25 2.32 49.87
CA TRP A 345 -8.83 0.95 50.12
C TRP A 345 -9.94 0.19 50.84
N ASN A 346 -10.61 -0.71 50.11
CA ASN A 346 -11.68 -1.53 50.66
C ASN A 346 -11.28 -3.01 50.60
N ALA A 347 -11.03 -3.63 51.76
CA ALA A 347 -10.75 -5.04 51.89
C ALA A 347 -11.98 -5.78 52.43
N ARG A 348 -12.43 -6.84 51.75
CA ARG A 348 -13.53 -7.71 52.18
C ARG A 348 -13.10 -9.17 52.28
N GLY A 349 -13.62 -9.88 53.29
CA GLY A 349 -13.38 -11.31 53.51
C GLY A 349 -14.59 -12.19 53.16
N TRP A 350 -14.33 -13.34 52.56
CA TRP A 350 -15.30 -14.44 52.33
C TRP A 350 -15.44 -15.30 53.60
N PRO A 351 -16.60 -15.94 53.91
CA PRO A 351 -17.81 -16.15 53.09
C PRO A 351 -18.90 -15.06 53.18
N SER A 352 -18.78 -14.08 54.07
CA SER A 352 -19.86 -13.12 54.36
C SER A 352 -19.71 -11.73 53.72
N ASN A 353 -18.72 -11.50 52.85
CA ASN A 353 -18.37 -10.17 52.32
C ASN A 353 -18.15 -9.13 53.44
N ALA A 354 -17.71 -9.56 54.62
CA ALA A 354 -17.47 -8.68 55.74
C ALA A 354 -16.36 -7.68 55.39
N THR A 355 -16.58 -6.40 55.68
CA THR A 355 -15.57 -5.36 55.45
C THR A 355 -14.48 -5.51 56.51
N LEU A 356 -13.29 -5.93 56.07
CA LEU A 356 -12.09 -6.14 56.88
C LEU A 356 -11.24 -4.87 56.96
N LEU A 357 -11.34 -3.95 55.99
CA LEU A 357 -10.65 -2.67 56.07
C LEU A 357 -11.34 -1.69 55.13
N ASN A 358 -11.58 -0.46 55.59
CA ASN A 358 -12.11 0.60 54.74
C ASN A 358 -11.41 1.90 55.10
N GLU A 359 -10.45 2.28 54.28
CA GLU A 359 -9.52 3.38 54.57
C GLU A 359 -9.38 4.26 53.34
N THR A 360 -9.20 5.56 53.54
CA THR A 360 -8.86 6.47 52.44
C THR A 360 -7.44 6.96 52.65
N LEU A 361 -6.57 6.64 51.70
CA LEU A 361 -5.17 7.05 51.71
C LEU A 361 -5.02 8.27 50.81
N THR A 362 -4.26 9.25 51.28
CA THR A 362 -3.88 10.44 50.51
C THR A 362 -2.40 10.33 50.18
N VAL A 363 -2.08 10.21 48.90
CA VAL A 363 -0.69 10.25 48.41
C VAL A 363 -0.33 11.69 48.09
N GLU A 364 0.52 12.30 48.91
CA GLU A 364 0.95 13.68 48.74
C GLU A 364 1.90 13.81 47.53
N TYR A 365 2.83 12.88 47.43
CA TYR A 365 3.80 12.83 46.35
C TYR A 365 4.30 11.39 46.16
N CYS A 366 4.97 11.14 45.05
CA CYS A 366 5.68 9.88 44.85
C CYS A 366 7.12 10.11 44.38
N LEU A 367 7.93 9.07 44.58
CA LEU A 367 9.28 8.95 44.09
C LEU A 367 9.29 7.89 43.00
N SER A 368 9.57 8.30 41.77
CA SER A 368 9.51 7.46 40.57
C SER A 368 10.91 7.23 40.03
N GLU A 369 11.31 5.96 39.90
CA GLU A 369 12.61 5.58 39.35
C GLU A 369 12.66 5.85 37.84
N PRO A 370 13.51 6.78 37.36
CA PRO A 370 13.70 6.98 35.94
C PRO A 370 14.58 5.87 35.36
N VAL A 371 14.22 5.36 34.18
CA VAL A 371 15.02 4.36 33.44
C VAL A 371 15.12 4.73 31.98
N ALA A 372 16.20 4.31 31.33
CA ALA A 372 16.35 4.53 29.89
C ALA A 372 15.24 3.80 29.12
N ARG A 373 14.50 4.55 28.29
CA ARG A 373 13.47 4.01 27.40
C ARG A 373 14.13 3.06 26.38
N VAL A 374 13.60 1.84 26.28
CA VAL A 374 14.07 0.84 25.33
C VAL A 374 13.01 0.64 24.25
N CYS A 375 13.44 0.70 22.99
CA CYS A 375 12.60 0.42 21.84
C CYS A 375 13.22 -0.71 21.02
N ARG A 376 12.35 -1.50 20.38
CA ARG A 376 12.74 -2.59 19.50
C ARG A 376 12.16 -2.41 18.11
N VAL A 377 12.89 -2.90 17.12
CA VAL A 377 12.36 -3.10 15.76
C VAL A 377 12.26 -4.60 15.55
N ARG A 378 11.06 -5.09 15.24
CA ARG A 378 10.80 -6.52 15.02
C ARG A 378 10.31 -6.78 13.60
N VAL A 379 10.56 -8.00 13.13
CA VAL A 379 10.02 -8.54 11.86
C VAL A 379 9.13 -9.74 12.14
N ASN A 380 7.93 -9.76 11.56
CA ASN A 380 7.06 -10.92 11.52
C ASN A 380 7.55 -11.86 10.41
N LYS A 381 8.18 -12.97 10.81
CA LYS A 381 8.80 -13.96 9.90
C LYS A 381 7.78 -14.64 8.99
N ASN A 382 6.54 -14.83 9.43
CA ASN A 382 5.51 -15.47 8.61
C ASN A 382 5.08 -14.56 7.47
N ILE A 383 4.76 -13.29 7.78
CA ILE A 383 4.41 -12.30 6.75
C ILE A 383 5.61 -12.04 5.84
N PHE A 384 6.82 -11.93 6.40
CA PHE A 384 8.04 -11.72 5.63
C PHE A 384 8.38 -12.91 4.71
N MET A 385 8.12 -14.14 5.16
CA MET A 385 8.21 -15.34 4.31
C MET A 385 7.23 -15.25 3.14
N THR A 386 5.98 -14.84 3.37
CA THR A 386 5.00 -14.62 2.29
C THR A 386 5.50 -13.59 1.27
N VAL A 387 6.10 -12.49 1.74
CA VAL A 387 6.73 -11.47 0.87
C VAL A 387 7.86 -12.08 0.03
N CYS A 388 8.72 -12.90 0.63
CA CYS A 388 9.82 -13.59 -0.07
C CYS A 388 9.32 -14.58 -1.12
N LEU A 389 8.27 -15.35 -0.81
CA LEU A 389 7.64 -16.28 -1.75
C LEU A 389 6.99 -15.54 -2.93
N ILE A 390 6.31 -14.43 -2.65
CA ILE A 390 5.75 -13.56 -3.70
C ILE A 390 6.88 -13.03 -4.59
N ALA A 391 7.96 -12.50 -4.02
CA ALA A 391 9.11 -11.99 -4.77
C ALA A 391 9.77 -13.07 -5.66
N LEU A 392 9.87 -14.31 -5.16
CA LEU A 392 10.37 -15.45 -5.93
C LEU A 392 9.43 -15.80 -7.10
N GLY A 393 8.13 -15.90 -6.85
CA GLY A 393 7.13 -16.11 -7.91
C GLY A 393 7.18 -15.03 -8.97
N LYS A 394 7.34 -13.76 -8.56
CA LYS A 394 7.54 -12.62 -9.46
C LYS A 394 8.77 -12.77 -10.34
N SER A 395 9.90 -13.16 -9.74
CA SER A 395 11.15 -13.36 -10.45
C SER A 395 11.00 -14.38 -11.58
N TYR A 396 10.32 -15.50 -11.30
CA TYR A 396 10.02 -16.53 -12.31
C TYR A 396 9.06 -16.00 -13.39
N LEU A 397 7.98 -15.30 -12.99
CA LEU A 397 7.04 -14.72 -13.93
C LEU A 397 7.71 -13.71 -14.88
N CYS A 398 8.61 -12.86 -14.38
CA CYS A 398 9.36 -11.91 -15.22
C CYS A 398 10.17 -12.64 -16.31
N VAL A 399 10.84 -13.74 -15.96
CA VAL A 399 11.60 -14.57 -16.91
C VAL A 399 10.66 -15.26 -17.90
N ALA A 400 9.52 -15.78 -17.44
CA ALA A 400 8.52 -16.40 -18.30
C ALA A 400 7.94 -15.41 -19.33
N VAL A 401 7.66 -14.17 -18.90
CA VAL A 401 7.25 -13.08 -19.81
C VAL A 401 8.35 -12.79 -20.82
N LEU A 402 9.59 -12.57 -20.36
CA LEU A 402 10.72 -12.28 -21.23
C LEU A 402 10.87 -13.36 -22.31
N HIS A 403 10.88 -14.63 -21.90
CA HIS A 403 10.99 -15.77 -22.83
C HIS A 403 9.87 -15.79 -23.88
N HIS A 404 8.63 -15.52 -23.47
CA HIS A 404 7.47 -15.49 -24.38
C HIS A 404 7.52 -14.30 -25.34
N VAL A 405 7.76 -13.10 -24.81
CA VAL A 405 7.73 -11.84 -25.57
C VAL A 405 8.93 -11.74 -26.51
N TRP A 406 10.06 -12.37 -26.18
CA TRP A 406 11.24 -12.44 -27.07
C TRP A 406 10.94 -13.12 -28.41
N ARG A 407 10.00 -14.08 -28.43
CA ARG A 407 9.62 -14.85 -29.62
C ARG A 407 8.47 -14.24 -30.42
N THR A 408 7.57 -13.53 -29.75
CA THR A 408 6.28 -13.12 -30.35
C THR A 408 6.24 -11.68 -30.87
N GLN A 409 7.25 -10.86 -30.55
CA GLN A 409 7.37 -9.44 -30.94
C GLN A 409 6.04 -8.65 -30.83
N PRO A 410 5.66 -8.25 -29.61
CA PRO A 410 4.39 -7.56 -29.40
C PRO A 410 4.38 -6.16 -30.02
N LEU A 411 3.21 -5.73 -30.48
CA LEU A 411 2.96 -4.34 -30.87
C LEU A 411 2.60 -3.54 -29.60
N ALA A 412 3.64 -3.14 -28.87
CA ALA A 412 3.53 -2.59 -27.52
C ALA A 412 3.24 -1.08 -27.48
N THR A 413 3.42 -0.38 -28.60
CA THR A 413 3.20 1.07 -28.71
C THR A 413 2.33 1.41 -29.92
N ILE A 414 1.76 2.62 -29.93
CA ILE A 414 1.04 3.11 -31.13
C ILE A 414 1.95 3.20 -32.35
N GLY A 415 3.24 3.51 -32.17
CA GLY A 415 4.21 3.54 -33.26
C GLY A 415 4.44 2.16 -33.85
N ASP A 416 4.52 1.11 -33.02
CA ASP A 416 4.65 -0.28 -33.50
C ASP A 416 3.47 -0.67 -34.39
N ALA A 417 2.26 -0.25 -34.00
CA ALA A 417 1.08 -0.49 -34.82
C ALA A 417 1.12 0.26 -36.14
N VAL A 418 1.49 1.55 -36.13
CA VAL A 418 1.59 2.33 -37.38
C VAL A 418 2.65 1.76 -38.30
N ASP A 419 3.84 1.41 -37.79
CA ASP A 419 4.89 0.75 -38.59
C ASP A 419 4.40 -0.57 -39.19
N SER A 420 3.72 -1.40 -38.38
CA SER A 420 3.17 -2.67 -38.86
C SER A 420 2.07 -2.49 -39.91
N PHE A 421 1.13 -1.55 -39.71
CA PHE A 421 0.02 -1.32 -40.63
C PHE A 421 0.44 -0.59 -41.91
N ILE A 422 1.50 0.21 -41.89
CA ILE A 422 2.06 0.80 -43.13
C ILE A 422 2.74 -0.29 -43.95
N ARG A 423 3.59 -1.13 -43.33
CA ARG A 423 4.30 -2.20 -44.04
C ARG A 423 3.37 -3.30 -44.56
N GLN A 424 2.34 -3.62 -43.78
CA GLN A 424 1.32 -4.61 -44.11
C GLN A 424 -0.05 -3.98 -43.84
N PRO A 425 -0.67 -3.32 -44.84
CA PRO A 425 -2.02 -2.78 -44.69
C PRO A 425 -3.04 -3.88 -44.44
N ASP A 426 -4.08 -3.55 -43.68
CA ASP A 426 -5.12 -4.50 -43.29
C ASP A 426 -6.36 -4.29 -44.17
N PRO A 427 -6.76 -5.30 -44.96
CA PRO A 427 -7.87 -5.18 -45.91
C PRO A 427 -9.20 -4.79 -45.27
N SER A 428 -9.45 -5.22 -44.02
CA SER A 428 -10.75 -5.03 -43.35
C SER A 428 -11.08 -3.58 -43.00
N THR A 429 -10.09 -2.68 -43.05
CA THR A 429 -10.23 -1.26 -42.70
C THR A 429 -9.99 -0.32 -43.89
N ARG A 430 -9.87 -0.89 -45.10
CA ARG A 430 -9.71 -0.13 -46.34
C ARG A 430 -10.89 0.83 -46.53
N GLY A 431 -10.64 2.04 -47.03
CA GLY A 431 -11.67 3.05 -47.23
C GLY A 431 -12.13 3.81 -45.97
N MET A 432 -11.74 3.37 -44.76
CA MET A 432 -12.28 3.90 -43.48
C MET A 432 -11.40 4.98 -42.82
N CYS A 433 -10.55 5.69 -43.57
CA CYS A 433 -9.54 6.60 -43.01
C CYS A 433 -10.09 7.78 -42.19
N THR A 434 -11.39 8.08 -42.33
CA THR A 434 -12.10 9.12 -41.56
C THR A 434 -12.66 8.62 -40.23
N PHE A 435 -12.57 7.32 -39.94
CA PHE A 435 -13.18 6.70 -38.77
C PHE A 435 -12.27 6.84 -37.54
N GLY A 436 -12.86 7.29 -36.43
CA GLY A 436 -12.23 7.26 -35.11
C GLY A 436 -12.68 6.05 -34.28
N GLN A 437 -12.18 5.97 -33.05
CA GLN A 437 -12.51 4.89 -32.10
C GLN A 437 -14.02 4.75 -31.84
N ARG A 438 -14.77 5.86 -31.87
CA ARG A 438 -16.22 5.83 -31.62
C ARG A 438 -17.01 5.36 -32.84
N ASP A 439 -16.51 5.58 -34.05
CA ASP A 439 -17.15 5.14 -35.29
C ASP A 439 -17.15 3.60 -35.40
N PHE A 440 -16.01 2.98 -35.09
CA PHE A 440 -15.91 1.50 -35.05
C PHE A 440 -16.77 0.86 -33.96
N SER A 441 -17.20 1.61 -32.94
CA SER A 441 -18.12 1.10 -31.93
C SER A 441 -19.60 1.06 -32.35
N ARG A 442 -19.95 1.68 -33.49
CA ARG A 442 -21.34 1.89 -33.94
C ARG A 442 -21.48 1.81 -35.47
N VAL A 443 -20.79 0.87 -36.12
CA VAL A 443 -20.65 0.87 -37.60
C VAL A 443 -22.01 0.89 -38.31
N THR A 444 -22.26 1.95 -39.08
CA THR A 444 -23.38 2.12 -40.02
C THR A 444 -22.80 2.57 -41.37
N GLY A 445 -22.39 1.62 -42.21
CA GLY A 445 -21.84 1.87 -43.56
C GLY A 445 -20.48 2.61 -43.63
N TRP A 446 -19.84 2.58 -44.79
CA TRP A 446 -18.62 3.33 -45.13
C TRP A 446 -18.80 4.11 -46.42
N GLY A 447 -18.17 5.28 -46.53
CA GLY A 447 -18.28 6.18 -47.68
C GLY A 447 -17.61 7.54 -47.41
N PRO A 448 -17.61 8.46 -48.38
CA PRO A 448 -17.11 9.82 -48.21
C PRO A 448 -17.78 10.51 -47.02
N ARG A 449 -16.98 11.17 -46.18
CA ARG A 449 -17.48 11.90 -45.00
C ARG A 449 -16.98 13.33 -45.03
N ARG A 450 -17.90 14.27 -44.77
CA ARG A 450 -17.56 15.67 -44.54
C ARG A 450 -16.74 15.81 -43.26
N TRP A 451 -15.61 16.49 -43.34
CA TRP A 451 -14.79 16.78 -42.17
C TRP A 451 -15.37 17.91 -41.36
N GLU A 452 -15.53 17.66 -40.06
CA GLU A 452 -15.89 18.68 -39.08
C GLU A 452 -14.74 18.88 -38.09
N ALA A 453 -14.21 20.08 -38.04
CA ALA A 453 -13.18 20.48 -37.10
C ALA A 453 -13.72 20.50 -35.66
N ARG A 454 -13.67 19.35 -34.99
CA ARG A 454 -14.10 19.24 -33.58
C ARG A 454 -13.02 19.76 -32.64
N ARG A 455 -13.46 20.54 -31.64
CA ARG A 455 -12.60 20.95 -30.51
C ARG A 455 -12.43 19.77 -29.56
N ARG A 456 -11.30 19.07 -29.67
CA ARG A 456 -11.00 17.89 -28.84
C ARG A 456 -10.03 18.21 -27.72
N ARG A 457 -10.11 17.42 -26.65
CA ARG A 457 -9.25 17.49 -25.47
C ARG A 457 -8.59 16.14 -25.22
N TRP A 458 -7.53 16.12 -24.41
CA TRP A 458 -6.79 14.88 -24.12
C TRP A 458 -7.69 13.81 -23.49
N GLY A 459 -8.64 14.22 -22.64
CA GLY A 459 -9.59 13.32 -21.98
C GLY A 459 -10.59 12.64 -22.92
N ASP A 460 -10.80 13.12 -24.15
CA ASP A 460 -11.86 12.60 -25.04
C ASP A 460 -11.60 11.16 -25.50
N ALA A 461 -10.34 10.71 -25.46
CA ALA A 461 -9.92 9.35 -25.77
C ALA A 461 -10.04 8.36 -24.60
N VAL A 462 -10.27 8.87 -23.39
CA VAL A 462 -10.42 8.06 -22.17
C VAL A 462 -11.86 7.59 -22.07
N ARG A 463 -12.05 6.29 -21.78
CA ARG A 463 -13.40 5.75 -21.61
C ARG A 463 -13.96 6.22 -20.26
N ILE A 464 -15.27 6.48 -20.20
CA ILE A 464 -15.95 6.80 -18.94
C ILE A 464 -15.77 5.69 -17.89
N SER A 465 -15.73 4.43 -18.30
CA SER A 465 -15.46 3.29 -17.41
C SER A 465 -14.12 3.42 -16.68
N ASP A 466 -13.10 3.96 -17.37
CA ASP A 466 -11.75 4.09 -16.82
C ASP A 466 -11.74 5.21 -15.75
N TRP A 467 -12.44 6.33 -16.02
CA TRP A 467 -12.68 7.39 -15.03
C TRP A 467 -13.45 6.87 -13.81
N LEU A 468 -14.56 6.16 -14.01
CA LEU A 468 -15.37 5.64 -12.91
C LEU A 468 -14.58 4.65 -12.05
N THR A 469 -13.78 3.76 -12.67
CA THR A 469 -12.98 2.77 -11.94
C THR A 469 -11.87 3.45 -11.14
N ALA A 470 -11.12 4.37 -11.74
CA ALA A 470 -10.01 5.03 -11.06
C ALA A 470 -10.48 5.92 -9.90
N TYR A 471 -11.57 6.66 -10.09
CA TYR A 471 -12.03 7.64 -9.10
C TYR A 471 -12.95 7.04 -8.04
N SER A 472 -13.65 5.93 -8.28
CA SER A 472 -14.49 5.31 -7.23
C SER A 472 -13.65 4.86 -6.03
N ILE A 473 -12.55 4.14 -6.28
CA ILE A 473 -11.65 3.66 -5.22
C ILE A 473 -10.89 4.83 -4.59
N GLY A 474 -10.36 5.74 -5.41
CA GLY A 474 -9.61 6.90 -4.93
C GLY A 474 -10.45 7.85 -4.08
N ILE A 475 -11.66 8.20 -4.52
CA ILE A 475 -12.57 9.08 -3.77
C ILE A 475 -13.07 8.39 -2.50
N THR A 476 -13.36 7.09 -2.54
CA THR A 476 -13.75 6.34 -1.34
C THR A 476 -12.64 6.35 -0.29
N GLY A 477 -11.39 6.06 -0.69
CA GLY A 477 -10.23 6.13 0.20
C GLY A 477 -10.00 7.54 0.75
N PHE A 478 -10.15 8.57 -0.09
CA PHE A 478 -10.04 9.96 0.32
C PHE A 478 -11.15 10.36 1.32
N ALA A 479 -12.39 9.93 1.09
CA ALA A 479 -13.52 10.22 1.98
C ALA A 479 -13.33 9.56 3.36
N LEU A 480 -12.87 8.30 3.40
CA LEU A 480 -12.56 7.61 4.64
C LEU A 480 -11.39 8.27 5.39
N GLY A 481 -10.32 8.67 4.68
CA GLY A 481 -9.21 9.42 5.27
C GLY A 481 -9.64 10.78 5.82
N ALA A 482 -10.51 11.50 5.11
CA ALA A 482 -11.06 12.78 5.55
C ALA A 482 -11.98 12.62 6.78
N LEU A 483 -12.77 11.54 6.83
CA LEU A 483 -13.59 11.19 7.98
C LEU A 483 -12.72 10.88 9.21
N ALA A 484 -11.67 10.07 9.04
CA ALA A 484 -10.72 9.78 10.11
C ALA A 484 -10.06 11.04 10.67
N LEU A 485 -9.58 11.94 9.79
CA LEU A 485 -9.00 13.21 10.21
C LEU A 485 -10.03 14.10 10.93
N ARG A 486 -11.25 14.20 10.41
CA ARG A 486 -12.34 14.97 11.04
C ARG A 486 -12.65 14.44 12.44
N SER A 487 -12.75 13.12 12.60
CA SER A 487 -13.03 12.46 13.88
C SER A 487 -11.92 12.77 14.89
N PHE A 488 -10.66 12.63 14.45
CA PHE A 488 -9.51 12.98 15.27
C PHE A 488 -9.51 14.45 15.69
N ILE A 489 -9.77 15.38 14.76
CA ILE A 489 -9.82 16.82 15.06
C ILE A 489 -10.93 17.13 16.08
N GLY A 490 -12.09 16.47 15.96
CA GLY A 490 -13.18 16.59 16.93
C GLY A 490 -12.77 16.13 18.32
N GLU A 491 -12.15 14.95 18.40
CA GLU A 491 -11.71 14.33 19.65
C GLU A 491 -10.67 15.17 20.39
N VAL A 492 -9.70 15.74 19.67
CA VAL A 492 -8.64 16.54 20.28
C VAL A 492 -9.04 17.99 20.57
N GLY A 493 -10.28 18.39 20.29
CA GLY A 493 -10.79 19.73 20.57
C GLY A 493 -10.40 20.80 19.55
N GLY A 494 -10.04 20.40 18.31
CA GLY A 494 -9.87 21.31 17.17
C GLY A 494 -8.49 21.31 16.50
N TRP A 495 -8.38 22.06 15.41
CA TRP A 495 -7.20 22.05 14.51
C TRP A 495 -5.90 22.47 15.19
N ARG A 496 -5.92 23.46 16.08
CA ARG A 496 -4.70 23.92 16.78
C ARG A 496 -4.11 22.81 17.63
N ALA A 497 -4.95 22.13 18.42
CA ALA A 497 -4.57 20.98 19.23
C ALA A 497 -4.10 19.81 18.35
N ALA A 498 -4.82 19.51 17.27
CA ALA A 498 -4.47 18.43 16.34
C ALA A 498 -3.08 18.62 15.69
N ILE A 499 -2.73 19.84 15.29
CA ILE A 499 -1.43 20.16 14.68
C ILE A 499 -0.30 20.12 15.73
N SER A 500 -0.57 20.59 16.95
CA SER A 500 0.42 20.58 18.02
C SER A 500 0.68 19.19 18.59
N TRP A 501 -0.32 18.30 18.53
CA TRP A 501 -0.22 16.96 19.10
C TRP A 501 0.53 16.01 18.15
N GLY A 502 1.49 15.28 18.72
CA GLY A 502 2.19 14.20 18.05
C GLY A 502 3.32 14.66 17.14
N THR A 503 4.06 13.68 16.67
CA THR A 503 5.24 13.85 15.83
C THR A 503 4.98 13.27 14.44
N PHE A 504 5.80 13.69 13.48
CA PHE A 504 5.75 13.12 12.15
C PHE A 504 6.27 11.67 12.17
N GLY A 505 5.54 10.78 11.51
CA GLY A 505 5.93 9.38 11.32
C GLY A 505 5.69 8.52 12.55
N GLN A 506 6.28 7.33 12.53
CA GLN A 506 6.06 6.34 13.58
C GLN A 506 6.73 6.80 14.88
N ASN A 507 5.91 7.11 15.87
CA ASN A 507 6.33 7.42 17.23
C ASN A 507 5.31 6.83 18.21
N PRO A 508 5.77 6.14 19.26
CA PRO A 508 4.89 5.63 20.30
C PRO A 508 4.11 6.67 21.08
N ASP A 509 4.56 7.92 21.09
CA ASP A 509 3.90 9.03 21.80
C ASP A 509 2.79 9.68 20.96
N ASN A 510 2.59 9.20 19.73
CA ASN A 510 1.46 9.62 18.90
C ASN A 510 0.15 9.03 19.45
N PRO A 511 -0.99 9.71 19.21
CA PRO A 511 -2.27 9.28 19.75
C PRO A 511 -2.80 8.01 19.07
N VAL A 512 -3.60 7.26 19.82
CA VAL A 512 -4.35 6.11 19.32
C VAL A 512 -5.33 6.58 18.24
N PHE A 513 -5.43 5.80 17.17
CA PHE A 513 -6.31 6.06 16.06
C PHE A 513 -7.77 5.98 16.49
N TYR A 514 -8.53 7.00 16.13
CA TYR A 514 -9.97 7.08 16.35
C TYR A 514 -10.68 7.57 15.09
N MET A 515 -11.82 6.96 14.79
CA MET A 515 -12.69 7.35 13.70
C MET A 515 -14.15 7.12 14.09
N ASP A 516 -15.00 8.09 13.83
CA ASP A 516 -16.44 7.92 13.86
C ASP A 516 -16.84 7.02 12.68
N TYR A 517 -17.25 5.79 12.96
CA TYR A 517 -17.55 4.82 11.91
C TYR A 517 -18.89 5.13 11.23
N PRO A 518 -18.95 5.14 9.88
CA PRO A 518 -20.17 5.41 9.13
C PRO A 518 -21.23 4.29 9.26
N SER A 519 -20.83 3.11 9.74
CA SER A 519 -21.73 1.99 9.99
C SER A 519 -21.18 1.09 11.08
N LYS A 520 -22.07 0.44 11.84
CA LYS A 520 -21.70 -0.53 12.87
C LYS A 520 -20.94 -1.73 12.30
N ALA A 521 -21.28 -2.19 11.09
CA ALA A 521 -20.57 -3.28 10.43
C ALA A 521 -19.08 -2.95 10.16
N LEU A 522 -18.77 -1.69 9.81
CA LEU A 522 -17.39 -1.27 9.61
C LEU A 522 -16.65 -1.12 10.95
N GLU A 523 -17.33 -0.63 11.98
CA GLU A 523 -16.80 -0.58 13.35
C GLU A 523 -16.44 -1.99 13.83
N ASP A 524 -17.38 -2.93 13.75
CA ASP A 524 -17.18 -4.32 14.16
C ASP A 524 -16.01 -4.96 13.39
N PHE A 525 -15.95 -4.77 12.07
CA PHE A 525 -14.84 -5.26 11.24
C PHE A 525 -13.48 -4.70 11.69
N VAL A 526 -13.40 -3.39 11.95
CA VAL A 526 -12.14 -2.74 12.35
C VAL A 526 -11.72 -3.17 13.75
N VAL A 527 -12.66 -3.20 14.69
CA VAL A 527 -12.39 -3.58 16.09
C VAL A 527 -11.99 -5.04 16.18
N GLU A 528 -12.71 -5.96 15.52
CA GLU A 528 -12.39 -7.39 15.53
C GLU A 528 -10.98 -7.64 14.98
N ASN A 529 -10.65 -7.07 13.81
CA ASN A 529 -9.32 -7.25 13.21
C ASN A 529 -8.21 -6.54 14.00
N ALA A 530 -8.48 -5.41 14.66
CA ALA A 530 -7.49 -4.70 15.45
C ALA A 530 -7.06 -5.45 16.73
N THR A 531 -7.90 -6.37 17.24
CA THR A 531 -7.57 -7.18 18.42
C THR A 531 -6.61 -8.34 18.13
N ASP A 532 -6.53 -8.79 16.88
CA ASP A 532 -5.53 -9.78 16.45
C ASP A 532 -4.25 -9.07 15.98
N PRO A 533 -3.04 -9.46 16.44
CA PRO A 533 -1.81 -8.80 16.01
C PRO A 533 -1.59 -8.82 14.50
N VAL A 534 -1.90 -9.94 13.82
CA VAL A 534 -1.75 -10.04 12.36
C VAL A 534 -2.83 -9.24 11.66
N GLY A 535 -4.08 -9.35 12.12
CA GLY A 535 -5.23 -8.56 11.66
C GLY A 535 -4.94 -7.06 11.72
N GLY A 536 -4.43 -6.57 12.85
CA GLY A 536 -4.05 -5.17 13.05
C GLY A 536 -2.96 -4.73 12.08
N PHE A 537 -1.92 -5.55 11.88
CA PHE A 537 -0.85 -5.25 10.92
C PHE A 537 -1.36 -5.15 9.47
N LEU A 538 -2.31 -6.01 9.08
CA LEU A 538 -2.91 -5.97 7.74
C LEU A 538 -3.89 -4.79 7.60
N LEU A 539 -4.67 -4.51 8.64
CA LEU A 539 -5.69 -3.48 8.65
C LEU A 539 -5.10 -2.09 8.42
N VAL A 540 -4.05 -1.71 9.18
CA VAL A 540 -3.40 -0.39 9.02
C VAL A 540 -2.75 -0.19 7.65
N ASN A 541 -2.45 -1.30 6.97
CA ASN A 541 -1.85 -1.31 5.64
C ASN A 541 -2.87 -1.48 4.50
N THR A 542 -4.15 -1.65 4.80
CA THR A 542 -5.22 -1.73 3.79
C THR A 542 -5.33 -0.48 2.90
N PRO A 543 -5.15 0.77 3.41
CA PRO A 543 -5.10 1.95 2.56
C PRO A 543 -4.02 1.88 1.47
N GLN A 544 -2.90 1.20 1.73
CA GLN A 544 -1.82 1.00 0.75
C GLN A 544 -2.33 0.22 -0.47
N LEU A 545 -3.17 -0.81 -0.26
CA LEU A 545 -3.77 -1.57 -1.35
C LEU A 545 -4.68 -0.67 -2.22
N GLY A 546 -5.51 0.16 -1.59
CA GLY A 546 -6.38 1.13 -2.28
C GLY A 546 -5.58 2.14 -3.12
N ILE A 547 -4.46 2.65 -2.58
CA ILE A 547 -3.53 3.52 -3.30
C ILE A 547 -2.93 2.80 -4.50
N SER A 548 -2.45 1.56 -4.36
CA SER A 548 -1.87 0.79 -5.47
C SER A 548 -2.88 0.53 -6.60
N ILE A 549 -4.14 0.20 -6.28
CA ILE A 549 -5.19 0.02 -7.29
C ILE A 549 -5.51 1.34 -8.00
N THR A 550 -5.54 2.44 -7.25
CA THR A 550 -5.75 3.78 -7.81
C THR A 550 -4.61 4.14 -8.78
N ILE A 551 -3.35 3.89 -8.42
CA ILE A 551 -2.19 4.12 -9.30
C ILE A 551 -2.29 3.31 -10.59
N LEU A 552 -2.63 2.00 -10.52
CA LEU A 552 -2.80 1.19 -11.74
C LEU A 552 -3.90 1.75 -12.65
N SER A 553 -5.01 2.17 -12.06
CA SER A 553 -6.15 2.69 -12.80
C SER A 553 -5.83 4.05 -13.45
N LEU A 554 -5.07 4.89 -12.75
CA LEU A 554 -4.58 6.17 -13.29
C LEU A 554 -3.55 5.97 -14.40
N ASP A 555 -2.71 4.93 -14.35
CA ASP A 555 -1.76 4.60 -15.41
C ASP A 555 -2.48 4.33 -16.75
N VAL A 556 -3.65 3.67 -16.73
CA VAL A 556 -4.51 3.51 -17.93
C VAL A 556 -4.91 4.87 -18.51
N ILE A 557 -5.37 5.79 -17.65
CA ILE A 557 -5.83 7.13 -18.05
C ILE A 557 -4.68 7.95 -18.65
N TYR A 558 -3.53 8.01 -17.95
CA TYR A 558 -2.33 8.69 -18.45
C TYR A 558 -1.89 8.13 -19.79
N THR A 559 -1.83 6.80 -19.91
CA THR A 559 -1.40 6.12 -21.14
C THR A 559 -2.26 6.51 -22.34
N ARG A 560 -3.60 6.49 -22.20
CA ARG A 560 -4.54 6.90 -23.26
C ARG A 560 -4.38 8.38 -23.65
N MET A 561 -4.19 9.26 -22.67
CA MET A 561 -4.02 10.70 -22.90
C MET A 561 -2.71 10.99 -23.65
N PHE A 562 -1.58 10.39 -23.22
CA PHE A 562 -0.29 10.57 -23.89
C PHE A 562 -0.26 9.95 -25.28
N MET A 563 -0.88 8.78 -25.47
CA MET A 563 -1.05 8.15 -26.78
C MET A 563 -1.79 9.06 -27.75
N THR A 564 -2.92 9.62 -27.32
CA THR A 564 -3.74 10.48 -28.18
C THR A 564 -3.03 11.78 -28.52
N ARG A 565 -2.28 12.36 -27.58
CA ARG A 565 -1.44 13.52 -27.84
C ARG A 565 -0.38 13.22 -28.90
N GLU A 566 0.26 12.06 -28.81
CA GLU A 566 1.25 11.62 -29.79
C GLU A 566 0.63 11.46 -31.17
N TRP A 567 -0.51 10.77 -31.27
CA TRP A 567 -1.26 10.63 -32.51
C TRP A 567 -1.61 11.98 -33.15
N ALA A 568 -2.23 12.88 -32.37
CA ALA A 568 -2.64 14.18 -32.89
C ALA A 568 -1.45 15.05 -33.34
N SER A 569 -0.25 14.77 -32.86
CA SER A 569 0.96 15.51 -33.24
C SER A 569 1.38 15.27 -34.70
N TYR A 570 1.04 14.11 -35.29
CA TYR A 570 1.32 13.80 -36.70
C TYR A 570 0.51 14.66 -37.67
N SER A 571 -0.63 15.23 -37.25
CA SER A 571 -1.39 16.17 -38.09
C SER A 571 -0.77 17.57 -38.19
N ARG A 572 0.13 17.91 -37.25
CA ARG A 572 0.70 19.26 -37.17
C ARG A 572 2.01 19.39 -37.93
N ARG A 573 2.92 18.44 -37.74
CA ARG A 573 4.27 18.46 -38.30
C ARG A 573 4.75 17.03 -38.55
N PRO A 574 5.64 16.82 -39.55
CA PRO A 574 6.33 15.54 -39.72
C PRO A 574 7.04 15.14 -38.42
N ARG A 575 6.93 13.87 -38.05
CA ARG A 575 7.63 13.29 -36.90
C ARG A 575 7.97 11.82 -37.15
N PRO A 576 9.11 11.33 -36.65
CA PRO A 576 9.42 9.92 -36.70
C PRO A 576 8.58 9.13 -35.70
N LEU A 577 8.28 7.87 -36.03
CA LEU A 577 7.56 6.96 -35.14
C LEU A 577 8.39 6.62 -33.89
N ARG A 578 7.73 6.54 -32.72
CA ARG A 578 8.30 5.96 -31.50
C ARG A 578 7.95 4.49 -31.43
N VAL A 579 8.93 3.63 -31.72
CA VAL A 579 8.73 2.19 -31.84
C VAL A 579 9.59 1.43 -30.82
N SER A 580 9.23 0.17 -30.64
CA SER A 580 9.92 -0.84 -29.85
C SER A 580 11.28 -1.22 -30.42
N ILE A 581 11.40 -1.31 -31.75
CA ILE A 581 12.65 -1.66 -32.44
C ILE A 581 12.85 -0.66 -33.58
N PRO A 582 13.64 0.41 -33.36
CA PRO A 582 13.78 1.47 -34.35
C PRO A 582 14.57 1.03 -35.59
N ARG A 583 14.14 1.52 -36.75
CA ARG A 583 14.83 1.46 -38.04
C ARG A 583 14.85 2.85 -38.69
N GLY A 584 15.86 3.12 -39.51
CA GLY A 584 16.03 4.44 -40.14
C GLY A 584 15.97 5.62 -39.16
N GLN A 585 15.04 6.55 -39.38
CA GLN A 585 14.85 7.76 -38.57
C GLN A 585 13.91 7.55 -37.36
N GLN A 586 13.33 6.36 -37.20
CA GLN A 586 12.46 6.03 -36.07
C GLN A 586 13.20 6.14 -34.73
N ARG A 587 12.45 6.44 -33.66
CA ARG A 587 13.01 6.62 -32.33
C ARG A 587 12.67 5.43 -31.43
N SER A 588 13.68 4.95 -30.72
CA SER A 588 13.51 3.97 -29.64
C SER A 588 12.65 4.54 -28.51
N ASN A 589 11.81 3.69 -27.93
CA ASN A 589 11.04 4.02 -26.75
C ASN A 589 11.35 3.09 -25.58
N HIS A 590 11.67 3.66 -24.42
CA HIS A 590 12.11 2.91 -23.23
C HIS A 590 11.01 2.73 -22.17
N VAL A 591 9.91 3.47 -22.25
CA VAL A 591 8.81 3.43 -21.25
C VAL A 591 7.48 3.22 -21.97
N LEU A 592 7.41 2.15 -22.77
CA LEU A 592 6.24 1.75 -23.58
C LEU A 592 5.57 2.96 -24.25
N GLN A 593 4.47 3.50 -23.74
CA GLN A 593 3.77 4.62 -24.39
C GLN A 593 4.07 6.01 -23.77
N ILE A 594 4.24 6.11 -22.44
CA ILE A 594 4.43 7.41 -21.75
C ILE A 594 5.88 7.89 -21.93
N PRO A 595 6.14 9.18 -22.23
CA PRO A 595 7.50 9.71 -22.24
C PRO A 595 8.19 9.58 -20.86
N LEU A 596 9.49 9.34 -20.82
CA LEU A 596 10.23 9.06 -19.58
C LEU A 596 10.08 10.13 -18.48
N PRO A 597 10.23 11.45 -18.74
CA PRO A 597 10.15 12.45 -17.67
C PRO A 597 8.82 12.46 -16.88
N PRO A 598 7.63 12.55 -17.52
CA PRO A 598 6.38 12.47 -16.78
C PRO A 598 6.16 11.09 -16.15
N ALA A 599 6.64 9.99 -16.76
CA ALA A 599 6.55 8.67 -16.14
C ALA A 599 7.30 8.62 -14.80
N VAL A 600 8.54 9.12 -14.74
CA VAL A 600 9.32 9.19 -13.49
C VAL A 600 8.61 10.05 -12.45
N GLY A 601 8.06 11.21 -12.83
CA GLY A 601 7.34 12.08 -11.91
C GLY A 601 6.08 11.41 -11.31
N ILE A 602 5.29 10.73 -12.14
CA ILE A 602 4.08 10.01 -11.68
C ILE A 602 4.48 8.89 -10.70
N GLN A 603 5.51 8.12 -11.00
CA GLN A 603 5.98 7.05 -10.12
C GLN A 603 6.56 7.59 -8.81
N ALA A 604 7.30 8.70 -8.84
CA ALA A 604 7.84 9.34 -7.64
C ALA A 604 6.73 9.83 -6.70
N ILE A 605 5.65 10.41 -7.23
CA ILE A 605 4.45 10.79 -6.45
C ILE A 605 3.79 9.54 -5.85
N GLY A 606 3.73 8.43 -6.61
CA GLY A 606 3.25 7.13 -6.12
C GLY A 606 4.05 6.60 -4.92
N VAL A 607 5.39 6.64 -5.01
CA VAL A 607 6.27 6.24 -3.90
C VAL A 607 6.05 7.15 -2.68
N LEU A 608 5.93 8.46 -2.91
CA LEU A 608 5.75 9.46 -1.85
C LEU A 608 4.44 9.22 -1.08
N VAL A 609 3.32 8.99 -1.77
CA VAL A 609 2.03 8.75 -1.10
C VAL A 609 2.03 7.43 -0.32
N HIS A 610 2.67 6.37 -0.84
CA HIS A 610 2.84 5.11 -0.11
C HIS A 610 3.67 5.28 1.17
N TRP A 611 4.77 6.03 1.09
CA TRP A 611 5.65 6.32 2.23
C TRP A 611 4.98 7.21 3.28
N LEU A 612 4.26 8.25 2.86
CA LEU A 612 3.49 9.09 3.79
C LEU A 612 2.38 8.27 4.47
N CYS A 613 1.71 7.40 3.72
CA CYS A 613 0.64 6.56 4.27
C CYS A 613 1.17 5.56 5.32
N SER A 614 2.37 4.99 5.15
CA SER A 614 2.96 4.06 6.13
C SER A 614 3.42 4.76 7.42
N ASN A 615 3.59 6.08 7.35
CA ASN A 615 3.89 6.95 8.48
C ASN A 615 2.63 7.55 9.12
N ALA A 616 1.51 7.58 8.39
CA ALA A 616 0.24 8.11 8.86
C ALA A 616 -0.47 7.16 9.83
N LEU A 617 -0.63 5.89 9.45
CA LEU A 617 -1.35 4.88 10.23
C LEU A 617 -0.44 3.66 10.41
N TYR A 618 -0.22 3.25 11.64
CA TYR A 618 0.70 2.15 11.95
C TYR A 618 0.36 1.49 13.28
N VAL A 619 0.77 0.24 13.43
CA VAL A 619 0.63 -0.49 14.71
C VAL A 619 1.87 -0.26 15.55
N THR A 620 1.66 0.01 16.83
CA THR A 620 2.69 -0.15 17.87
C THR A 620 2.35 -1.39 18.68
N SER A 621 3.37 -2.18 19.03
CA SER A 621 3.20 -3.24 20.01
C SER A 621 3.94 -2.89 21.29
N ILE A 622 3.34 -3.24 22.42
CA ILE A 622 3.95 -3.05 23.72
C ILE A 622 4.31 -4.42 24.29
N GLU A 623 5.58 -4.56 24.63
CA GLU A 623 6.14 -5.75 25.26
C GLU A 623 6.60 -5.42 26.66
N THR A 624 6.35 -6.32 27.60
CA THR A 624 6.95 -6.22 28.93
C THR A 624 8.42 -6.63 28.86
N ARG A 625 9.32 -5.83 29.44
CA ARG A 625 10.69 -6.28 29.72
C ARG A 625 10.62 -7.36 30.80
N GLU A 626 11.12 -8.56 30.50
CA GLU A 626 11.34 -9.58 31.53
C GLU A 626 12.30 -9.01 32.59
N LEU A 627 11.88 -8.98 33.85
CA LEU A 627 12.81 -8.95 34.98
C LEU A 627 13.64 -10.24 34.88
N ALA A 628 14.91 -10.10 34.53
CA ALA A 628 15.83 -11.19 34.25
C ALA A 628 15.70 -12.35 35.25
N LYS A 629 15.55 -13.57 34.72
CA LYS A 629 15.84 -14.86 35.39
C LYS A 629 15.49 -14.89 36.87
N LEU A 630 14.20 -14.91 37.22
CA LEU A 630 13.76 -15.49 38.49
C LEU A 630 13.92 -17.02 38.41
N SER A 631 15.13 -17.50 38.70
CA SER A 631 15.41 -18.89 39.03
C SER A 631 14.50 -19.32 40.18
N GLY A 632 13.45 -20.08 39.87
CA GLY A 632 12.59 -20.72 40.86
C GLY A 632 11.08 -20.54 40.67
N VAL A 633 10.61 -19.75 39.70
CA VAL A 633 9.17 -19.74 39.39
C VAL A 633 8.85 -20.99 38.57
N SER A 634 8.22 -21.98 39.20
CA SER A 634 7.55 -23.07 38.48
C SER A 634 6.53 -22.46 37.52
N ARG A 635 6.90 -22.42 36.24
CA ARG A 635 6.02 -22.11 35.10
C ARG A 635 4.72 -22.89 35.27
N ARG A 636 3.60 -22.20 35.47
CA ARG A 636 2.32 -22.78 35.02
C ARG A 636 2.38 -22.78 33.48
N PRO A 637 2.23 -23.94 32.82
CA PRO A 637 2.05 -23.98 31.37
C PRO A 637 0.83 -23.10 31.02
N GLY A 638 1.00 -22.09 30.17
CA GLY A 638 -0.12 -21.25 29.69
C GLY A 638 -0.17 -19.80 30.20
N THR A 639 0.80 -19.31 30.98
CA THR A 639 0.90 -17.86 31.27
C THR A 639 1.48 -17.13 30.06
N SER A 640 0.61 -16.66 29.17
CA SER A 640 1.01 -15.84 28.02
C SER A 640 1.39 -14.43 28.48
N TYR A 641 2.54 -13.93 28.03
CA TYR A 641 2.84 -12.50 28.06
C TYR A 641 1.73 -11.80 27.27
N MET A 642 0.98 -10.91 27.92
CA MET A 642 -0.05 -10.15 27.23
C MET A 642 0.66 -9.13 26.33
N LYS A 643 0.65 -9.39 25.02
CA LYS A 643 1.09 -8.41 24.01
C LYS A 643 -0.09 -7.51 23.73
N TYR A 644 0.10 -6.22 23.94
CA TYR A 644 -0.89 -5.22 23.60
C TYR A 644 -0.49 -4.57 22.27
N THR A 645 -1.48 -4.41 21.38
CA THR A 645 -1.28 -3.79 20.06
C THR A 645 -2.28 -2.67 19.91
N ASP A 646 -1.76 -1.48 19.63
CA ASP A 646 -2.55 -0.29 19.35
C ASP A 646 -2.27 0.20 17.94
N ILE A 647 -3.30 0.78 17.33
CA ILE A 647 -3.16 1.51 16.06
C ILE A 647 -2.96 2.98 16.41
N LEU A 648 -1.89 3.57 15.94
CA LEU A 648 -1.56 4.98 16.17
C LEU A 648 -1.73 5.80 14.89
N LEU A 649 -2.05 7.08 15.07
CA LEU A 649 -2.18 8.07 13.99
C LEU A 649 -1.12 9.17 14.11
N SER A 650 -0.29 9.34 13.09
CA SER A 650 0.49 10.58 12.90
C SER A 650 -0.33 11.57 12.10
N PHE A 651 -0.95 12.55 12.77
CA PHE A 651 -1.78 13.58 12.13
C PHE A 651 -1.03 14.33 11.01
N LYS A 652 0.25 14.67 11.25
CA LYS A 652 1.12 15.36 10.29
C LYS A 652 1.34 14.54 9.02
N ALA A 653 1.67 13.25 9.15
CA ALA A 653 1.84 12.37 8.01
C ALA A 653 0.50 12.09 7.31
N ALA A 654 -0.59 11.96 8.05
CA ALA A 654 -1.93 11.76 7.51
C ALA A 654 -2.40 12.93 6.63
N ILE A 655 -2.24 14.18 7.08
CA ILE A 655 -2.50 15.36 6.24
C ILE A 655 -1.60 15.36 4.99
N GLY A 656 -0.31 15.04 5.15
CA GLY A 656 0.62 14.92 4.03
C GLY A 656 0.13 13.91 2.99
N THR A 657 -0.27 12.71 3.42
CA THR A 657 -0.87 11.68 2.56
C THR A 657 -2.09 12.22 1.83
N MET A 658 -3.01 12.87 2.55
CA MET A 658 -4.25 13.41 1.96
C MET A 658 -3.98 14.49 0.92
N ILE A 659 -3.04 15.40 1.16
CA ILE A 659 -2.67 16.45 0.21
C ILE A 659 -2.05 15.84 -1.06
N VAL A 660 -1.06 14.96 -0.90
CA VAL A 660 -0.37 14.35 -2.05
C VAL A 660 -1.34 13.47 -2.84
N PHE A 661 -2.21 12.72 -2.17
CA PHE A 661 -3.22 11.89 -2.81
C PHE A 661 -4.29 12.72 -3.53
N PHE A 662 -4.72 13.85 -2.96
CA PHE A 662 -5.62 14.79 -3.65
C PHE A 662 -4.99 15.34 -4.94
N VAL A 663 -3.73 15.79 -4.87
CA VAL A 663 -3.01 16.27 -6.06
C VAL A 663 -2.92 15.17 -7.11
N MET A 664 -2.61 13.93 -6.69
CA MET A 664 -2.56 12.78 -7.58
C MET A 664 -3.90 12.52 -8.30
N LEU A 665 -5.04 12.72 -7.64
CA LEU A 665 -6.38 12.58 -8.23
C LEU A 665 -6.77 13.77 -9.12
N VAL A 666 -6.30 14.99 -8.83
CA VAL A 666 -6.67 16.20 -9.61
C VAL A 666 -5.85 16.36 -10.89
N VAL A 667 -4.55 16.03 -10.87
CA VAL A 667 -3.65 16.22 -12.01
C VAL A 667 -4.16 15.58 -13.32
N PRO A 668 -4.66 14.33 -13.35
CA PRO A 668 -5.22 13.73 -14.57
C PRO A 668 -6.41 14.52 -15.12
N ILE A 669 -7.27 15.06 -14.25
CA ILE A 669 -8.43 15.88 -14.64
C ILE A 669 -7.94 17.16 -15.33
N VAL A 670 -6.97 17.84 -14.73
CA VAL A 670 -6.39 19.08 -15.30
C VAL A 670 -5.77 18.81 -16.67
N ILE A 671 -4.98 17.75 -16.79
CA ILE A 671 -4.35 17.36 -18.08
C ILE A 671 -5.43 16.99 -19.11
N ALA A 672 -6.52 16.34 -18.70
CA ALA A 672 -7.61 15.96 -19.58
C ALA A 672 -8.28 17.17 -20.27
N TYR A 673 -8.21 18.37 -19.68
CA TYR A 673 -8.73 19.61 -20.27
C TYR A 673 -7.85 20.25 -21.34
N PHE A 674 -6.57 19.84 -21.45
CA PHE A 674 -5.70 20.38 -22.49
C PHE A 674 -6.22 20.07 -23.89
N ARG A 675 -6.13 21.05 -24.79
CA ARG A 675 -6.65 20.95 -26.16
C ARG A 675 -5.74 20.10 -27.03
N LEU A 676 -6.36 19.30 -27.90
CA LEU A 676 -5.69 18.57 -28.97
C LEU A 676 -5.78 19.35 -30.30
N PRO A 677 -4.82 19.18 -31.20
CA PRO A 677 -4.95 19.62 -32.60
C PRO A 677 -6.17 18.97 -33.27
N SER A 678 -6.95 19.76 -34.04
CA SER A 678 -8.17 19.30 -34.72
C SER A 678 -7.94 18.64 -36.09
N GLY A 679 -6.69 18.44 -36.49
CA GLY A 679 -6.33 17.94 -37.82
C GLY A 679 -6.19 16.43 -37.95
N SER A 680 -6.60 15.64 -36.95
CA SER A 680 -6.55 14.17 -36.99
C SER A 680 -7.85 13.52 -36.54
N VAL A 681 -8.08 12.26 -36.93
CA VAL A 681 -9.11 11.41 -36.30
C VAL A 681 -8.72 11.04 -34.86
N LEU A 682 -9.70 10.70 -34.03
CA LEU A 682 -9.49 10.29 -32.64
C LEU A 682 -9.45 8.76 -32.57
N VAL A 683 -8.28 8.17 -32.78
CA VAL A 683 -8.12 6.71 -32.79
C VAL A 683 -8.04 6.09 -31.40
N GLY A 684 -7.62 6.87 -30.40
CA GLY A 684 -7.38 6.38 -29.04
C GLY A 684 -6.49 5.13 -29.07
N SER A 685 -6.96 4.05 -28.44
CA SER A 685 -6.28 2.74 -28.45
C SER A 685 -6.84 1.76 -29.48
N CYS A 686 -7.79 2.15 -30.34
CA CYS A 686 -8.52 1.22 -31.20
C CYS A 686 -7.66 0.75 -32.39
N SER A 687 -7.40 -0.56 -32.47
CA SER A 687 -6.61 -1.15 -33.55
C SER A 687 -7.18 -0.87 -34.94
N ALA A 688 -8.49 -1.02 -35.12
CA ALA A 688 -9.15 -0.78 -36.41
C ALA A 688 -9.06 0.69 -36.85
N ALA A 689 -9.21 1.65 -35.91
CA ALA A 689 -9.08 3.07 -36.22
C ALA A 689 -7.64 3.48 -36.57
N ILE A 690 -6.64 2.89 -35.89
CA ILE A 690 -5.24 3.09 -36.22
C ILE A 690 -4.95 2.52 -37.61
N SER A 691 -5.38 1.28 -37.85
CA SER A 691 -5.21 0.56 -39.12
C SER A 691 -5.82 1.31 -40.31
N ALA A 692 -7.06 1.78 -40.17
CA ALA A 692 -7.77 2.54 -41.20
C ALA A 692 -7.02 3.80 -41.65
N ALA A 693 -6.27 4.42 -40.75
CA ALA A 693 -5.48 5.62 -41.03
C ALA A 693 -4.10 5.33 -41.66
N CYS A 694 -3.68 4.07 -41.72
CA CYS A 694 -2.35 3.64 -42.18
C CYS A 694 -2.32 3.15 -43.64
N HIS A 695 -3.45 3.17 -44.35
CA HIS A 695 -3.50 2.90 -45.79
C HIS A 695 -2.77 4.00 -46.56
N ALA A 696 -1.50 3.76 -46.92
CA ALA A 696 -0.63 4.72 -47.58
C ALA A 696 -0.84 4.74 -49.11
N LEU A 697 -0.63 5.90 -49.72
CA LEU A 697 -0.76 6.13 -51.16
C LEU A 697 0.62 6.35 -51.79
N GLN A 698 0.98 5.52 -52.77
CA GLN A 698 2.20 5.70 -53.56
C GLN A 698 2.02 6.88 -54.52
N PRO A 699 2.98 7.82 -54.61
CA PRO A 699 3.01 8.79 -55.69
C PRO A 699 3.23 8.05 -57.01
N SER A 700 2.37 8.24 -58.02
CA SER A 700 2.48 7.52 -59.30
C SER A 700 3.85 7.73 -59.93
N SER A 701 4.65 6.67 -60.08
CA SER A 701 5.57 6.55 -61.21
C SER A 701 4.71 6.50 -62.48
N GLN A 702 5.14 7.17 -63.55
CA GLN A 702 4.34 7.27 -64.78
C GLN A 702 3.88 5.89 -65.27
N PRO A 703 2.61 5.71 -65.69
CA PRO A 703 2.22 4.48 -66.36
C PRO A 703 2.97 4.39 -67.68
N LYS A 704 3.85 3.38 -67.82
CA LYS A 704 4.33 2.97 -69.14
C LYS A 704 3.12 2.41 -69.88
N GLY A 705 2.57 3.22 -70.78
CA GLY A 705 1.37 2.88 -71.52
C GLY A 705 1.54 1.59 -72.31
N THR A 706 0.58 0.68 -72.14
CA THR A 706 0.24 -0.28 -73.18
C THR A 706 -1.26 -0.54 -73.11
N LEU A 707 -1.99 -0.05 -74.12
CA LEU A 707 -3.37 -0.43 -74.39
C LEU A 707 -3.41 -1.92 -74.72
N VAL A 708 -4.19 -2.71 -73.99
CA VAL A 708 -4.53 -4.07 -74.39
C VAL A 708 -6.05 -4.24 -74.33
N THR A 709 -6.63 -4.51 -75.50
CA THR A 709 -8.03 -4.87 -75.72
C THR A 709 -8.33 -6.28 -75.21
N PRO A 710 -9.57 -6.59 -74.76
CA PRO A 710 -9.90 -7.87 -74.17
C PRO A 710 -10.03 -8.98 -75.23
N ARG A 711 -9.51 -10.18 -74.95
CA ARG A 711 -9.92 -11.39 -75.67
C ARG A 711 -9.87 -12.64 -74.80
N GLU A 712 -10.87 -13.48 -75.08
CA GLU A 712 -11.37 -14.71 -74.47
C GLU A 712 -10.35 -15.80 -74.07
N GLU A 713 -10.71 -16.53 -73.01
CA GLU A 713 -10.16 -17.83 -72.52
C GLU A 713 -10.16 -18.95 -73.59
N PRO A 714 -9.28 -20.00 -73.51
CA PRO A 714 -9.51 -21.18 -72.62
C PRO A 714 -8.27 -21.88 -72.01
N VAL A 715 -8.53 -22.64 -70.93
CA VAL A 715 -7.65 -23.52 -70.10
C VAL A 715 -7.12 -24.75 -70.88
N PRO A 716 -5.90 -25.32 -70.63
CA PRO A 716 -5.77 -26.54 -69.77
C PRO A 716 -4.41 -26.80 -69.02
N ASP A 717 -4.56 -27.32 -67.79
CA ASP A 717 -3.88 -28.44 -67.07
C ASP A 717 -2.37 -28.57 -66.70
N TRP A 718 -2.19 -28.84 -65.39
CA TRP A 718 -1.17 -29.54 -64.54
C TRP A 718 0.37 -29.36 -64.69
N ASN A 719 1.03 -28.90 -63.61
CA ASN A 719 1.97 -29.66 -62.73
C ASN A 719 2.96 -28.77 -61.92
N LEU A 720 3.15 -29.08 -60.64
CA LEU A 720 4.19 -28.59 -59.71
C LEU A 720 5.48 -29.44 -59.81
N PRO A 721 6.65 -29.11 -59.18
CA PRO A 721 6.97 -28.00 -58.27
C PRO A 721 8.29 -27.25 -58.58
N GLY A 722 8.40 -25.97 -58.17
CA GLY A 722 9.64 -25.18 -58.27
C GLY A 722 9.71 -24.12 -57.18
N THR A 723 10.77 -24.17 -56.39
CA THR A 723 11.01 -23.49 -55.11
C THR A 723 11.36 -22.00 -55.25
N GLU A 724 10.37 -21.15 -55.49
CA GLU A 724 10.53 -19.69 -55.37
C GLU A 724 9.26 -18.93 -54.94
N SER A 725 8.09 -19.58 -54.90
CA SER A 725 6.80 -18.94 -54.56
C SER A 725 6.47 -18.84 -53.06
N TYR A 726 7.28 -19.43 -52.18
CA TYR A 726 6.96 -19.57 -50.74
C TYR A 726 7.05 -18.27 -49.92
N HIS A 727 7.49 -17.15 -50.51
CA HIS A 727 7.59 -15.87 -49.80
C HIS A 727 6.39 -14.92 -50.00
N LEU A 728 5.58 -15.10 -51.05
CA LEU A 728 4.47 -14.19 -51.38
C LEU A 728 3.12 -14.64 -50.78
N GLU A 729 2.89 -15.95 -50.63
CA GLU A 729 1.63 -16.51 -50.08
C GLU A 729 1.39 -16.13 -48.61
N ARG A 730 2.43 -15.77 -47.86
CA ARG A 730 2.32 -15.39 -46.44
C ARG A 730 1.87 -13.94 -46.22
N LEU A 731 1.76 -13.14 -47.29
CA LEU A 731 1.38 -11.73 -47.25
C LEU A 731 -0.12 -11.48 -47.51
N GLY A 732 -0.93 -12.53 -47.69
CA GLY A 732 -2.39 -12.39 -47.79
C GLY A 732 -2.89 -11.62 -49.01
N TYR A 733 -2.06 -11.48 -50.05
CA TYR A 733 -2.51 -11.07 -51.36
C TYR A 733 -3.09 -12.30 -52.04
N GLU A 734 -4.41 -12.40 -52.12
CA GLU A 734 -5.03 -13.17 -53.20
C GLU A 734 -4.45 -12.61 -54.50
N THR A 735 -3.85 -13.48 -55.29
CA THR A 735 -3.28 -13.13 -56.60
C THR A 735 -4.40 -12.61 -57.49
N LEU A 736 -4.55 -11.28 -57.51
CA LEU A 736 -5.20 -10.58 -58.62
C LEU A 736 -4.43 -10.98 -59.89
N PRO A 737 -5.09 -11.41 -60.98
CA PRO A 737 -4.41 -12.00 -62.14
C PRO A 737 -3.46 -11.09 -62.92
N ASP A 738 -3.33 -9.81 -62.55
CA ASP A 738 -2.75 -8.75 -63.39
C ASP A 738 -1.71 -7.83 -62.70
N VAL A 739 -1.14 -8.23 -61.55
CA VAL A 739 -0.08 -7.43 -60.90
C VAL A 739 1.26 -8.14 -60.98
N ASP A 740 2.22 -7.54 -61.69
CA ASP A 740 3.59 -8.04 -61.81
C ASP A 740 4.28 -8.15 -60.44
N ALA A 741 5.00 -9.25 -60.21
CA ALA A 741 5.71 -9.49 -58.95
C ALA A 741 6.73 -8.39 -58.62
N ALA A 742 7.32 -7.77 -59.63
CA ALA A 742 8.26 -6.66 -59.49
C ALA A 742 7.59 -5.39 -58.94
N ASP A 743 6.37 -5.08 -59.38
CA ASP A 743 5.61 -3.92 -58.92
C ASP A 743 5.17 -4.09 -57.46
N LEU A 744 4.82 -5.32 -57.06
CA LEU A 744 4.54 -5.68 -55.67
C LEU A 744 5.77 -5.51 -54.77
N GLU A 745 6.95 -5.92 -55.25
CA GLU A 745 8.21 -5.79 -54.51
C GLU A 745 8.59 -4.31 -54.33
N GLU A 746 8.50 -3.50 -55.38
CA GLU A 746 8.72 -2.05 -55.32
C GLU A 746 7.76 -1.37 -54.32
N MET A 747 6.48 -1.76 -54.33
CA MET A 747 5.47 -1.21 -53.42
C MET A 747 5.72 -1.59 -51.95
N VAL A 748 6.24 -2.80 -51.69
CA VAL A 748 6.63 -3.25 -50.34
C VAL A 748 7.89 -2.52 -49.86
N GLU A 749 8.86 -2.31 -50.74
CA GLU A 749 10.08 -1.56 -50.45
C GLU A 749 9.77 -0.09 -50.14
N TRP A 750 8.94 0.55 -50.95
CA TRP A 750 8.48 1.93 -50.72
C TRP A 750 7.76 2.09 -49.38
N ARG A 751 6.81 1.19 -49.03
CA ARG A 751 6.13 1.22 -47.73
C ARG A 751 7.09 1.02 -46.56
N THR A 752 8.08 0.16 -46.75
CA THR A 752 9.15 -0.08 -45.78
C THR A 752 9.97 1.17 -45.55
N GLN A 753 10.39 1.87 -46.61
CA GLN A 753 11.12 3.13 -46.50
C GLN A 753 10.26 4.22 -45.83
N MET A 754 9.00 4.36 -46.24
CA MET A 754 8.07 5.34 -45.69
C MET A 754 7.89 5.17 -44.17
N ALA A 755 7.74 3.94 -43.68
CA ALA A 755 7.61 3.67 -42.25
C ALA A 755 8.84 4.10 -41.44
N GLU A 756 10.02 4.15 -42.06
CA GLU A 756 11.30 4.49 -41.44
C GLU A 756 11.63 5.99 -41.45
N GLU A 757 10.85 6.80 -42.18
CA GLU A 757 11.02 8.25 -42.30
C GLU A 757 10.12 9.05 -41.32
N GLU A 758 10.21 10.38 -41.37
CA GLU A 758 9.28 11.25 -40.65
C GLU A 758 7.90 11.27 -41.33
N LEU A 759 6.86 10.92 -40.58
CA LEU A 759 5.49 10.83 -41.05
C LEU A 759 4.67 12.06 -40.67
N LYS A 760 3.79 12.47 -41.57
CA LYS A 760 2.73 13.46 -41.35
C LYS A 760 1.40 12.85 -41.77
N TRP A 761 0.35 13.09 -40.99
CA TRP A 761 -1.01 12.65 -41.31
C TRP A 761 -1.83 13.82 -41.84
N GLY A 762 -2.53 13.63 -42.94
CA GLY A 762 -3.34 14.69 -43.54
C GLY A 762 -3.76 14.37 -44.97
N VAL A 763 -4.04 15.41 -45.75
CA VAL A 763 -4.47 15.28 -47.15
C VAL A 763 -3.25 14.97 -48.01
N VAL A 764 -3.26 13.86 -48.73
CA VAL A 764 -2.16 13.47 -49.62
C VAL A 764 -2.46 13.97 -51.03
N THR A 765 -1.63 14.89 -51.54
CA THR A 765 -1.76 15.47 -52.89
C THR A 765 -0.53 15.09 -53.70
N GLY A 766 -0.50 13.86 -54.22
CA GLY A 766 0.55 13.40 -55.15
C GLY A 766 0.31 13.89 -56.57
N LYS A 767 1.36 14.00 -57.40
CA LYS A 767 1.18 14.08 -58.86
C LYS A 767 0.46 12.80 -59.31
N GLY A 768 -0.70 12.92 -59.96
CA GLY A 768 -1.45 11.77 -60.50
C GLY A 768 -2.56 11.19 -59.62
N LEU A 769 -2.82 11.74 -58.42
CA LEU A 769 -3.99 11.39 -57.59
C LEU A 769 -5.01 12.54 -57.64
N PRO A 770 -5.84 12.67 -58.69
CA PRO A 770 -6.93 13.64 -58.69
C PRO A 770 -7.94 13.29 -57.60
N ALA A 771 -8.64 14.29 -57.07
CA ALA A 771 -9.83 14.07 -56.25
C ALA A 771 -10.80 13.17 -57.05
N THR A 772 -11.23 12.06 -56.44
CA THR A 772 -12.26 11.22 -57.06
C THR A 772 -13.58 11.98 -56.95
N HIS A 773 -14.27 12.11 -58.09
CA HIS A 773 -15.61 12.68 -58.10
C HIS A 773 -16.58 11.57 -57.72
N TYR A 774 -17.27 11.74 -56.59
CA TYR A 774 -18.33 10.83 -56.17
C TYR A 774 -19.67 11.40 -56.67
N GLU A 775 -20.42 10.63 -57.45
CA GLU A 775 -21.81 10.99 -57.81
C GLU A 775 -22.72 10.75 -56.59
N GLU A 776 -23.23 11.82 -56.00
CA GLU A 776 -24.26 11.75 -54.93
C GLU A 776 -25.66 11.83 -55.54
N SER A 777 -25.81 12.46 -56.72
CA SER A 777 -26.99 12.46 -57.60
C SER A 777 -26.61 12.88 -59.03
N ALA A 778 -27.53 12.82 -59.98
CA ALA A 778 -27.29 13.13 -61.40
C ALA A 778 -26.78 14.57 -61.71
N ASP A 779 -26.88 15.50 -60.75
CA ASP A 779 -26.46 16.91 -60.92
C ASP A 779 -25.42 17.40 -59.88
N ASP A 780 -25.00 16.58 -58.91
CA ASP A 780 -24.06 16.97 -57.82
C ASP A 780 -22.81 16.07 -57.77
N LEU A 781 -21.68 16.59 -58.25
CA LEU A 781 -20.37 15.94 -58.19
C LEU A 781 -19.62 16.38 -56.92
N LEU A 782 -19.37 15.43 -56.02
CA LEU A 782 -18.62 15.66 -54.78
C LEU A 782 -17.14 15.47 -55.00
N MET A 783 -16.35 16.52 -54.79
CA MET A 783 -14.89 16.43 -54.76
C MET A 783 -14.41 15.78 -53.47
N VAL A 784 -13.90 14.54 -53.57
CA VAL A 784 -13.41 13.77 -52.43
C VAL A 784 -11.89 13.73 -52.42
N GLU A 785 -11.30 14.16 -51.31
CA GLU A 785 -9.85 14.09 -51.08
C GLU A 785 -9.48 12.86 -50.22
N HIS A 786 -8.23 12.42 -50.31
CA HIS A 786 -7.76 11.24 -49.56
C HIS A 786 -6.91 11.61 -48.34
N LEU A 787 -7.19 10.95 -47.21
CA LEU A 787 -6.44 11.10 -45.96
C LEU A 787 -5.55 9.89 -45.72
N ALA A 788 -4.27 10.11 -45.53
CA ALA A 788 -3.32 9.06 -45.18
C ALA A 788 -2.10 9.63 -44.45
N PHE A 789 -1.26 8.73 -43.93
CA PHE A 789 0.11 9.09 -43.62
C PHE A 789 0.90 9.30 -44.93
N GLY A 790 1.86 10.21 -44.89
CA GLY A 790 2.86 10.39 -45.95
C GLY A 790 4.14 10.99 -45.39
N THR A 791 5.22 10.90 -46.17
CA THR A 791 6.53 11.50 -45.84
C THR A 791 6.60 12.97 -46.28
N THR A 792 7.73 13.63 -46.02
CA THR A 792 7.98 14.99 -46.52
C THR A 792 7.95 15.08 -48.05
N GLY A 793 8.25 13.99 -48.76
CA GLY A 793 8.18 13.91 -50.23
C GLY A 793 6.75 13.89 -50.79
N ASN A 794 5.75 13.45 -50.02
CA ASN A 794 4.37 13.23 -50.51
C ASN A 794 3.46 14.48 -50.39
N ALA A 795 4.03 15.66 -50.13
CA ALA A 795 3.32 16.93 -50.03
C ALA A 795 2.05 16.91 -49.14
N VAL A 796 2.10 16.24 -47.97
CA VAL A 796 0.94 16.07 -47.09
C VAL A 796 0.44 17.43 -46.55
N GLN A 797 -0.78 17.81 -46.90
CA GLN A 797 -1.42 19.06 -46.51
C GLN A 797 -2.31 18.90 -45.26
N ARG A 798 -2.74 20.03 -44.68
CA ARG A 798 -3.66 20.01 -43.54
C ARG A 798 -5.09 19.73 -44.01
N VAL A 799 -5.82 18.98 -43.20
CA VAL A 799 -7.26 18.73 -43.42
C VAL A 799 -8.04 20.03 -43.37
N ARG A 800 -8.95 20.23 -44.32
CA ARG A 800 -9.79 21.41 -44.46
C ARG A 800 -11.16 21.16 -43.86
N ASP A 801 -11.67 22.15 -43.12
CA ASP A 801 -12.99 22.06 -42.53
C ASP A 801 -14.06 22.14 -43.62
N GLY A 802 -15.07 21.28 -43.54
CA GLY A 802 -16.18 21.23 -44.50
C GLY A 802 -15.91 20.49 -45.81
N ALA A 803 -14.67 20.07 -46.09
CA ALA A 803 -14.34 19.24 -47.26
C ALA A 803 -14.69 17.76 -47.05
N PHE A 804 -14.89 17.02 -48.14
CA PHE A 804 -15.22 15.60 -48.09
C PHE A 804 -13.99 14.73 -48.27
N TYR A 805 -13.89 13.70 -47.43
CA TYR A 805 -12.77 12.78 -47.44
C TYR A 805 -13.24 11.33 -47.46
N ALA A 806 -12.55 10.49 -48.24
CA ALA A 806 -12.73 9.04 -48.23
C ALA A 806 -11.37 8.35 -48.21
N GLY A 807 -11.35 7.13 -47.68
CA GLY A 807 -10.21 6.26 -47.92
C GLY A 807 -10.22 5.79 -49.37
N VAL A 808 -9.07 5.32 -49.83
CA VAL A 808 -8.90 4.81 -51.19
C VAL A 808 -9.72 3.52 -51.31
N ALA A 809 -10.89 3.59 -51.94
CA ALA A 809 -11.46 2.43 -52.61
C ALA A 809 -10.41 1.97 -53.61
N GLY A 810 -10.17 0.66 -53.74
CA GLY A 810 -9.29 0.22 -54.82
C GLY A 810 -9.77 0.84 -56.12
N CYS A 811 -8.83 1.32 -56.93
CA CYS A 811 -9.06 1.40 -58.36
C CYS A 811 -9.30 -0.04 -58.82
N GLU A 812 -10.52 -0.53 -58.63
CA GLU A 812 -11.13 -1.58 -59.42
C GLU A 812 -12.16 -0.83 -60.25
N ASP A 813 -11.72 -0.41 -61.43
CA ASP A 813 -12.48 -0.46 -62.67
C ASP A 813 -11.49 -0.83 -63.78
#